data_AF-A0A4U0VP73-F1
#
_entry.id   AF-A0A4U0VP73-F1
#
_cell.length_a   1.000
_cell.length_b   1.000
_cell.length_c   1.000
_cell.angle_alpha   90.00
_cell.angle_beta   90.00
_cell.angle_gamma   90.00
#
_symmetry.space_group_name_H-M   'P 1'
#
loop_
_entity.id
_entity.type
_entity.pdbx_description
1 polymer ?
#
loop_
_entity_poly.entity_id
_entity_poly.type
_entity_poly.pdbx_seq_one_letter_code
_entity_poly.pdbx_strand_id
1 'polypeptide(L)'
;MEQLAHFAIAAHGPDGRAMRWAMSAQLLAHRQLSTLLALGSSQLRAVEFELKSSRVSAPVDDPAHCIFAGGAPPTPTSVDSLLDRELDSTFVELCGGRIVREVLLRHNVEKIFGYPGGAVLPVFDIVFGCPAFDFIIPRHEQGAGHMAQGYARVSGKPGVVLVTSGPGATNTITPMQDALADGIPLVVLCGQVPTAAFGTDAFQEADIVSLSQACTKWNYMVDDIEELPRRLKQAFEIATSGRPGPVLVGIPKDIGNSILRRALPRNHTTPEFRMPRTLDGPALLAVPIATPATTIANDEKLQAAAAMISAAERPVIYAGHGVLTSPDGPELLRRLAHEANIPVTTTMHGLGAFDELDDKHALHMLGMHGSAYANLAMQKADVIIALGARFDDRITGHVGGFAPAARSASAAGRGGIIHFEIEPKNINKTVAADIAVQGDVADSMRKLLSFLPEESDERAGWFAKIQQWKGDYPFVYHPTPTDGPASLKPQEVIESLDKWCEEYGKENVVVTTGVGQHQMWACQHYRWRHPRTLISSGGLGTMGYGLPAAIGAKRAAPEKVVVDIDGDASFVMSGLELMTASQYDVGVKVIVFNNRHQGMVIQWQDFFYKARHPYGVMSNPDFVTLANSMGVHAIRCDNAADLPAKMKEFMEYDNSRPVLLDACVIETETVCPQVLPGKALHDMVMHKSLVKEAITKSAILIGVPRSIELAVKLGDFLDEEDLGKPFVRQTLEEEGASVADLGQNGLAGLRTVYKENLDDIFANFSKLGLEDIRFMSQYITYGTFLTPSGSDRGGHLDPLASDPRLLSIVTLSTLVPQRTEREILWHLRGAIRRGWTRAEVERLQSSIEKVAAACGVEDIGKGMPRVSDVEPQPEEKNR
;
A
#
# COMPACT_ATOMS: atom_id res chain seq x y z
N MET A 1 18.91 38.29 -14.50
CA MET A 1 17.59 37.92 -15.06
C MET A 1 17.51 38.28 -16.54
N GLU A 2 17.45 39.55 -16.94
CA GLU A 2 17.25 39.92 -18.36
C GLU A 2 18.33 39.41 -19.33
N GLN A 3 19.60 39.33 -18.92
CA GLN A 3 20.66 38.73 -19.75
C GLN A 3 20.51 37.21 -19.98
N LEU A 4 19.71 36.50 -19.18
CA LEU A 4 19.40 35.07 -19.41
C LEU A 4 18.26 34.91 -20.43
N ALA A 5 17.36 35.88 -20.57
CA ALA A 5 16.26 35.83 -21.54
C ALA A 5 16.77 35.88 -22.99
N HIS A 6 17.83 36.66 -23.26
CA HIS A 6 18.40 36.78 -24.60
C HIS A 6 19.09 35.51 -25.13
N PHE A 7 19.53 34.60 -24.27
CA PHE A 7 20.17 33.34 -24.70
C PHE A 7 19.18 32.23 -25.07
N ALA A 8 17.91 32.33 -24.64
CA ALA A 8 16.90 31.28 -24.87
C ALA A 8 16.34 31.24 -26.30
N ILE A 9 16.55 32.29 -27.11
CA ILE A 9 15.92 32.45 -28.43
C ILE A 9 16.75 31.82 -29.58
N ALA A 10 18.00 31.41 -29.33
CA ALA A 10 18.95 30.97 -30.36
C ALA A 10 19.22 29.45 -30.41
N ALA A 11 18.32 28.61 -29.88
CA ALA A 11 18.58 27.18 -29.64
C ALA A 11 17.64 26.22 -30.41
N HIS A 12 17.68 26.25 -31.74
CA HIS A 12 17.12 25.20 -32.60
C HIS A 12 18.19 24.67 -33.58
N GLY A 13 18.80 23.53 -33.24
CA GLY A 13 19.80 22.82 -34.04
C GLY A 13 20.05 21.40 -33.50
N PRO A 14 20.18 20.37 -34.36
CA PRO A 14 19.98 18.97 -33.96
C PRO A 14 21.25 18.23 -33.49
N ASP A 15 22.17 18.90 -32.79
CA ASP A 15 23.45 18.29 -32.36
C ASP A 15 23.73 18.49 -30.85
N GLY A 16 23.72 17.39 -30.10
CA GLY A 16 23.75 17.34 -28.62
C GLY A 16 25.08 17.69 -27.94
N ARG A 17 25.78 18.76 -28.38
CA ARG A 17 27.05 19.22 -27.77
C ARG A 17 26.91 20.41 -26.80
N ALA A 18 25.77 21.09 -26.76
CA ALA A 18 25.56 22.26 -25.90
C ALA A 18 25.48 21.95 -24.39
N MET A 19 25.02 20.74 -24.01
CA MET A 19 24.66 20.42 -22.63
C MET A 19 25.86 20.38 -21.64
N ARG A 20 27.07 20.10 -22.14
CA ARG A 20 28.30 20.05 -21.30
C ARG A 20 28.79 21.44 -20.88
N TRP A 21 28.52 22.47 -21.66
CA TRP A 21 28.91 23.85 -21.33
C TRP A 21 27.98 24.49 -20.28
N ALA A 22 26.68 24.18 -20.33
CA ALA A 22 25.70 24.66 -19.35
C ALA A 22 25.99 24.16 -17.91
N MET A 23 26.29 22.87 -17.74
CA MET A 23 26.66 22.32 -16.41
C MET A 23 27.95 22.93 -15.85
N SER A 24 28.92 23.22 -16.73
CA SER A 24 30.20 23.83 -16.34
C SER A 24 30.00 25.26 -15.80
N ALA A 25 29.08 26.03 -16.40
CA ALA A 25 28.72 27.37 -15.93
C ALA A 25 27.94 27.34 -14.59
N GLN A 26 27.02 26.39 -14.40
CA GLN A 26 26.31 26.22 -13.13
C GLN A 26 27.25 25.87 -11.97
N LEU A 27 28.23 24.98 -12.19
CA LEU A 27 29.24 24.64 -11.18
C LEU A 27 30.12 25.84 -10.78
N LEU A 28 30.43 26.73 -11.72
CA LEU A 28 31.21 27.93 -11.44
C LEU A 28 30.41 28.96 -10.61
N ALA A 29 29.13 29.17 -10.96
CA ALA A 29 28.22 30.03 -10.21
C ALA A 29 27.98 29.53 -8.78
N HIS A 30 27.81 28.22 -8.61
CA HIS A 30 27.60 27.61 -7.30
C HIS A 30 28.81 27.77 -6.37
N ARG A 31 30.04 27.68 -6.91
CA ARG A 31 31.27 27.96 -6.13
C ARG A 31 31.37 29.42 -5.70
N GLN A 32 30.99 30.39 -6.55
CA GLN A 32 31.04 31.81 -6.18
C GLN A 32 30.00 32.18 -5.11
N LEU A 33 28.80 31.60 -5.16
CA LEU A 33 27.79 31.76 -4.10
C LEU A 33 28.24 31.18 -2.75
N SER A 34 28.90 30.02 -2.74
CA SER A 34 29.45 29.42 -1.52
C SER A 34 30.50 30.32 -0.85
N THR A 35 31.38 30.96 -1.63
CA THR A 35 32.40 31.88 -1.09
C THR A 35 31.79 33.17 -0.52
N LEU A 36 30.72 33.70 -1.14
CA LEU A 36 30.00 34.87 -0.63
C LEU A 36 29.25 34.58 0.68
N LEU A 37 28.67 33.39 0.83
CA LEU A 37 28.03 32.97 2.08
C LEU A 37 29.05 32.79 3.23
N ALA A 38 30.25 32.27 2.94
CA ALA A 38 31.32 32.17 3.92
C ALA A 38 31.86 33.54 4.39
N LEU A 39 31.84 34.55 3.53
CA LEU A 39 32.24 35.93 3.89
C LEU A 39 31.19 36.67 4.74
N GLY A 40 29.90 36.31 4.62
CA GLY A 40 28.85 36.87 5.48
C GLY A 40 28.90 36.36 6.92
N SER A 41 29.31 35.12 7.14
CA SER A 41 29.34 34.51 8.49
C SER A 41 30.49 35.00 9.37
N SER A 42 31.59 35.50 8.78
CA SER A 42 32.74 36.04 9.52
C SER A 42 32.50 37.46 10.04
N GLN A 43 31.66 38.27 9.37
CA GLN A 43 31.33 39.62 9.85
C GLN A 43 30.36 39.63 11.05
N LEU A 44 29.51 38.59 11.19
CA LEU A 44 28.57 38.49 12.32
C LEU A 44 29.24 38.15 13.66
N ARG A 45 30.44 37.56 13.66
CA ARG A 45 31.19 37.25 14.89
C ARG A 45 31.97 38.42 15.48
N ALA A 46 32.02 39.57 14.81
CA ALA A 46 32.78 40.74 15.26
C ALA A 46 31.99 41.73 16.14
N VAL A 47 30.66 41.57 16.26
CA VAL A 47 29.77 42.57 16.90
C VAL A 47 29.41 42.22 18.35
N GLU A 48 29.63 40.99 18.82
CA GLU A 48 29.31 40.57 20.20
C GLU A 48 30.44 40.76 21.22
N PHE A 49 31.65 41.13 20.80
CA PHE A 49 32.83 41.16 21.70
C PHE A 49 33.19 42.55 22.26
N GLU A 50 32.41 43.59 21.98
CA GLU A 50 32.77 44.98 22.31
C GLU A 50 31.71 45.71 23.16
N LEU A 51 31.17 45.07 24.21
CA LEU A 51 30.32 45.76 25.20
C LEU A 51 30.21 45.06 26.57
N LYS A 52 31.33 44.66 27.20
CA LYS A 52 31.35 44.31 28.65
C LYS A 52 32.74 44.33 29.32
N SER A 53 33.49 45.42 29.16
CA SER A 53 34.66 45.69 30.02
C SER A 53 34.82 47.18 30.34
N SER A 54 34.24 47.63 31.47
CA SER A 54 34.79 48.72 32.29
C SER A 54 33.93 49.01 33.53
N ARG A 55 34.48 48.71 34.72
CA ARG A 55 34.71 49.62 35.87
C ARG A 55 34.98 48.78 37.12
N VAL A 56 36.24 48.72 37.54
CA VAL A 56 36.86 49.56 38.59
C VAL A 56 36.57 49.01 39.99
N SER A 57 37.64 48.59 40.66
CA SER A 57 37.71 48.14 42.04
C SER A 57 38.24 49.25 42.95
N ALA A 58 37.78 49.28 44.20
CA ALA A 58 38.50 49.70 45.42
C ALA A 58 37.60 49.45 46.66
N PRO A 59 38.16 49.36 47.88
CA PRO A 59 37.63 48.49 48.96
C PRO A 59 37.01 49.27 50.13
N VAL A 60 36.64 48.59 51.23
CA VAL A 60 36.85 48.99 52.65
C VAL A 60 36.34 47.92 53.63
N ASP A 61 36.85 47.99 54.85
CA ASP A 61 36.85 47.03 55.96
C ASP A 61 35.54 46.87 56.80
N ASP A 62 35.61 45.92 57.74
CA ASP A 62 34.70 45.60 58.87
C ASP A 62 35.36 46.11 60.20
N PRO A 63 34.76 46.07 61.42
CA PRO A 63 33.36 46.13 61.90
C PRO A 63 33.07 47.34 62.84
N ALA A 64 31.80 47.61 63.21
CA ALA A 64 31.32 47.85 64.61
C ALA A 64 29.87 48.41 64.73
N HIS A 65 29.10 47.87 65.70
CA HIS A 65 28.12 48.49 66.64
C HIS A 65 27.23 49.72 66.21
N CYS A 66 25.95 49.87 66.60
CA CYS A 66 25.03 49.11 67.47
C CYS A 66 23.59 49.71 67.44
N ILE A 67 22.51 48.90 67.59
CA ILE A 67 21.10 49.18 68.04
C ILE A 67 20.32 50.37 67.40
N PHE A 68 19.00 50.41 67.14
CA PHE A 68 17.74 49.68 67.47
C PHE A 68 16.74 49.97 66.30
N ALA A 69 15.55 49.39 66.08
CA ALA A 69 14.81 48.20 66.55
C ALA A 69 13.55 47.98 65.65
N GLY A 70 12.93 46.79 65.69
CA GLY A 70 11.49 46.61 65.39
C GLY A 70 11.11 45.90 64.07
N GLY A 71 10.46 44.74 64.19
CA GLY A 71 9.78 44.03 63.10
C GLY A 71 10.58 42.85 62.53
N ALA A 72 10.11 41.62 62.76
CA ALA A 72 10.70 40.41 62.16
C ALA A 72 10.20 40.23 60.71
N PRO A 73 11.07 40.29 59.69
CA PRO A 73 10.72 39.83 58.35
C PRO A 73 10.69 38.29 58.32
N PRO A 74 10.01 37.67 57.34
CA PRO A 74 10.11 36.22 57.15
C PRO A 74 11.57 35.82 56.88
N THR A 75 11.97 34.69 57.45
CA THR A 75 13.30 34.09 57.25
C THR A 75 13.60 33.98 55.75
N PRO A 76 14.77 34.42 55.26
CA PRO A 76 15.13 34.21 53.87
C PRO A 76 15.31 32.72 53.62
N THR A 77 14.34 32.10 52.95
CA THR A 77 14.53 30.79 52.31
C THR A 77 15.75 30.91 51.41
N SER A 78 16.82 30.14 51.69
CA SER A 78 18.02 30.18 50.86
C SER A 78 17.66 29.84 49.42
N VAL A 79 18.27 30.54 48.46
CA VAL A 79 18.04 30.30 47.02
C VAL A 79 18.38 28.84 46.65
N ASP A 80 19.35 28.25 47.36
CA ASP A 80 19.71 26.83 47.30
C ASP A 80 18.50 25.89 47.50
N SER A 81 17.58 26.21 48.41
CA SER A 81 16.42 25.35 48.73
C SER A 81 15.35 25.26 47.63
N LEU A 82 15.41 26.16 46.64
CA LEU A 82 14.60 26.11 45.42
C LEU A 82 15.36 25.42 44.27
N LEU A 83 16.67 25.68 44.15
CA LEU A 83 17.55 25.00 43.19
C LEU A 83 17.63 23.48 43.45
N ASP A 84 17.69 23.04 44.71
CA ASP A 84 17.66 21.63 45.11
C ASP A 84 16.36 20.90 44.72
N ARG A 85 15.30 21.61 44.34
CA ARG A 85 14.06 21.00 43.80
C ARG A 85 14.12 20.78 42.29
N GLU A 86 14.88 21.61 41.58
CA GLU A 86 15.05 21.59 40.12
C GLU A 86 16.19 20.67 39.66
N LEU A 87 17.12 20.28 40.54
CA LEU A 87 18.19 19.34 40.22
C LEU A 87 17.83 17.89 40.58
N ASP A 88 18.36 16.94 39.81
CA ASP A 88 18.26 15.49 40.01
C ASP A 88 19.67 14.91 40.18
N SER A 89 19.92 14.34 41.36
CA SER A 89 21.17 13.68 41.72
C SER A 89 21.15 12.15 41.50
N THR A 90 20.05 11.55 41.02
CA THR A 90 19.92 10.09 40.88
C THR A 90 20.88 9.46 39.86
N PHE A 91 21.44 10.26 38.94
CA PHE A 91 22.46 9.82 37.99
C PHE A 91 23.91 10.09 38.45
N VAL A 92 24.13 10.80 39.56
CA VAL A 92 25.48 11.15 40.04
C VAL A 92 26.24 9.88 40.46
N GLU A 93 27.54 9.84 40.17
CA GLU A 93 28.42 8.66 40.31
C GLU A 93 28.04 7.45 39.42
N LEU A 94 27.09 7.58 38.49
CA LEU A 94 26.85 6.57 37.46
C LEU A 94 27.71 6.81 36.23
N CYS A 95 28.19 5.71 35.62
CA CYS A 95 28.81 5.77 34.31
C CYS A 95 27.78 5.85 33.18
N GLY A 96 28.20 6.30 32.00
CA GLY A 96 27.33 6.44 30.82
C GLY A 96 26.46 5.21 30.53
N GLY A 97 27.03 4.00 30.54
CA GLY A 97 26.25 2.76 30.37
C GLY A 97 25.16 2.51 31.43
N ARG A 98 25.40 2.90 32.69
CA ARG A 98 24.39 2.83 33.76
C ARG A 98 23.30 3.88 33.60
N ILE A 99 23.65 5.06 33.08
CA ILE A 99 22.69 6.10 32.71
C ILE A 99 21.78 5.61 31.58
N VAL A 100 22.33 5.02 30.51
CA VAL A 100 21.52 4.43 29.41
C VAL A 100 20.53 3.42 29.97
N ARG A 101 20.99 2.44 30.76
CA ARG A 101 20.14 1.42 31.39
C ARG A 101 19.00 2.04 32.21
N GLU A 102 19.30 3.02 33.06
CA GLU A 102 18.31 3.69 33.90
C GLU A 102 17.31 4.53 33.08
N VAL A 103 17.72 5.19 31.99
CA VAL A 103 16.79 5.88 31.09
C VAL A 103 15.88 4.87 30.37
N LEU A 104 16.41 3.75 29.88
CA LEU A 104 15.61 2.68 29.28
C LEU A 104 14.57 2.10 30.26
N LEU A 105 14.93 1.92 31.54
CA LEU A 105 13.99 1.56 32.61
C LEU A 105 12.91 2.63 32.80
N ARG A 106 13.28 3.92 32.85
CA ARG A 106 12.32 5.05 32.99
C ARG A 106 11.34 5.16 31.81
N HIS A 107 11.71 4.69 30.62
CA HIS A 107 10.84 4.60 29.45
C HIS A 107 10.07 3.27 29.34
N ASN A 108 10.14 2.39 30.34
CA ASN A 108 9.49 1.06 30.35
C ASN A 108 9.89 0.18 29.13
N VAL A 109 11.16 0.23 28.75
CA VAL A 109 11.71 -0.66 27.73
C VAL A 109 11.84 -2.06 28.32
N GLU A 110 11.25 -3.05 27.64
CA GLU A 110 11.25 -4.46 28.05
C GLU A 110 12.04 -5.34 27.09
N LYS A 111 12.02 -5.02 25.78
CA LYS A 111 12.69 -5.77 24.72
C LYS A 111 13.76 -4.90 24.05
N ILE A 112 14.93 -5.47 23.81
CA ILE A 112 16.03 -4.81 23.09
C ILE A 112 16.59 -5.79 22.06
N PHE A 113 16.82 -5.31 20.84
CA PHE A 113 17.39 -6.09 19.75
C PHE A 113 18.75 -5.50 19.40
N GLY A 114 19.83 -6.29 19.37
CA GLY A 114 21.15 -5.67 19.27
C GLY A 114 22.32 -6.60 19.08
N TYR A 115 23.46 -6.04 18.69
CA TYR A 115 24.66 -6.80 18.38
C TYR A 115 25.90 -6.15 19.05
N PRO A 116 26.74 -6.92 19.76
CA PRO A 116 27.87 -6.39 20.51
C PRO A 116 29.01 -5.94 19.59
N GLY A 117 29.85 -5.02 20.09
CA GLY A 117 31.10 -4.66 19.44
C GLY A 117 31.90 -3.61 20.22
N GLY A 118 33.18 -3.46 19.86
CA GLY A 118 34.20 -2.84 20.70
C GLY A 118 33.95 -1.38 21.15
N ALA A 119 33.11 -0.64 20.43
CA ALA A 119 32.71 0.73 20.75
C ALA A 119 31.54 0.79 21.75
N VAL A 120 30.55 -0.12 21.61
CA VAL A 120 29.33 -0.12 22.43
C VAL A 120 29.47 -0.93 23.74
N LEU A 121 30.54 -1.71 23.92
CA LEU A 121 30.77 -2.54 25.12
C LEU A 121 30.42 -1.86 26.47
N PRO A 122 30.78 -0.59 26.75
CA PRO A 122 30.45 0.05 28.03
C PRO A 122 28.95 0.20 28.29
N VAL A 123 28.13 0.24 27.23
CA VAL A 123 26.67 0.26 27.31
C VAL A 123 26.14 -1.19 27.24
N PHE A 124 26.65 -1.98 26.31
CA PHE A 124 26.16 -3.34 26.03
C PHE A 124 26.27 -4.26 27.24
N ASP A 125 27.41 -4.30 27.93
CA ASP A 125 27.63 -5.16 29.11
C ASP A 125 26.60 -4.86 30.23
N ILE A 126 26.36 -3.58 30.49
CA ILE A 126 25.45 -3.11 31.55
C ILE A 126 23.97 -3.31 31.19
N VAL A 127 23.61 -3.16 29.90
CA VAL A 127 22.24 -3.36 29.42
C VAL A 127 21.92 -4.84 29.27
N PHE A 128 22.83 -5.64 28.70
CA PHE A 128 22.67 -7.09 28.53
C PHE A 128 22.65 -7.83 29.87
N GLY A 129 23.46 -7.40 30.85
CA GLY A 129 23.44 -7.93 32.21
C GLY A 129 22.24 -7.48 33.08
N CYS A 130 21.29 -6.71 32.54
CA CYS A 130 20.14 -6.21 33.28
C CYS A 130 18.93 -7.15 33.12
N PRO A 131 18.47 -7.86 34.18
CA PRO A 131 17.39 -8.85 34.07
C PRO A 131 16.00 -8.25 33.78
N ALA A 132 15.88 -6.92 33.74
CA ALA A 132 14.65 -6.23 33.35
C ALA A 132 14.48 -6.14 31.82
N PHE A 133 15.52 -6.44 31.04
CA PHE A 133 15.48 -6.42 29.58
C PHE A 133 15.63 -7.83 29.01
N ASP A 134 14.71 -8.22 28.13
CA ASP A 134 14.86 -9.41 27.28
C ASP A 134 15.62 -9.00 26.01
N PHE A 135 16.84 -9.50 25.86
CA PHE A 135 17.79 -9.07 24.86
C PHE A 135 18.00 -10.15 23.77
N ILE A 136 17.68 -9.80 22.52
CA ILE A 136 17.84 -10.68 21.37
C ILE A 136 19.06 -10.26 20.54
N ILE A 137 20.00 -11.19 20.37
CA ILE A 137 21.16 -11.03 19.48
C ILE A 137 20.83 -11.71 18.14
N PRO A 138 20.60 -10.95 17.06
CA PRO A 138 20.32 -11.49 15.72
C PRO A 138 21.59 -12.08 15.09
N ARG A 139 21.51 -12.51 13.83
CA ARG A 139 22.69 -12.82 13.00
C ARG A 139 23.23 -11.59 12.27
N HIS A 140 22.41 -10.56 12.05
CA HIS A 140 22.82 -9.30 11.43
C HIS A 140 22.11 -8.09 12.07
N GLU A 141 22.73 -6.90 12.10
CA GLU A 141 22.11 -5.71 12.69
C GLU A 141 20.89 -5.21 11.90
N GLN A 142 20.80 -5.53 10.60
CA GLN A 142 19.56 -5.35 9.84
C GLN A 142 18.41 -6.18 10.46
N GLY A 143 18.71 -7.39 10.92
CA GLY A 143 17.79 -8.26 11.66
C GLY A 143 17.32 -7.59 12.95
N ALA A 144 18.22 -7.03 13.76
CA ALA A 144 17.82 -6.25 14.95
C ALA A 144 16.88 -5.09 14.60
N GLY A 145 17.18 -4.35 13.54
CA GLY A 145 16.36 -3.23 13.09
C GLY A 145 14.96 -3.63 12.61
N HIS A 146 14.80 -4.73 11.89
CA HIS A 146 13.47 -5.22 11.46
C HIS A 146 12.72 -5.96 12.59
N MET A 147 13.42 -6.66 13.49
CA MET A 147 12.81 -7.20 14.72
C MET A 147 12.25 -6.08 15.61
N ALA A 148 13.00 -5.01 15.82
CA ALA A 148 12.53 -3.86 16.59
C ALA A 148 11.30 -3.20 15.93
N GLN A 149 11.20 -3.18 14.60
CA GLN A 149 10.01 -2.69 13.88
C GLN A 149 8.79 -3.62 14.04
N GLY A 150 8.99 -4.94 13.92
CA GLY A 150 7.91 -5.91 14.14
C GLY A 150 7.37 -5.86 15.57
N TYR A 151 8.27 -5.76 16.54
CA TYR A 151 7.93 -5.53 17.95
C TYR A 151 7.12 -4.24 18.13
N ALA A 152 7.56 -3.14 17.51
CA ALA A 152 6.92 -1.83 17.64
C ALA A 152 5.50 -1.81 17.05
N ARG A 153 5.30 -2.43 15.88
CA ARG A 153 3.98 -2.45 15.21
C ARG A 153 2.94 -3.30 15.93
N VAL A 154 3.34 -4.35 16.66
CA VAL A 154 2.42 -5.15 17.48
C VAL A 154 2.18 -4.51 18.85
N SER A 155 3.25 -4.20 19.60
CA SER A 155 3.14 -3.68 20.97
C SER A 155 2.65 -2.22 21.04
N GLY A 156 2.86 -1.43 19.99
CA GLY A 156 2.74 0.03 20.02
C GLY A 156 3.87 0.75 20.77
N LYS A 157 4.78 0.03 21.44
CA LYS A 157 5.94 0.62 22.13
C LYS A 157 7.07 0.89 21.12
N PRO A 158 7.97 1.86 21.35
CA PRO A 158 9.14 2.04 20.50
C PRO A 158 10.02 0.78 20.46
N GLY A 159 10.45 0.39 19.26
CA GLY A 159 11.48 -0.64 19.10
C GLY A 159 12.84 -0.06 19.46
N VAL A 160 13.59 -0.71 20.36
CA VAL A 160 14.93 -0.27 20.77
C VAL A 160 15.99 -1.17 20.13
N VAL A 161 16.93 -0.54 19.42
CA VAL A 161 18.07 -1.20 18.79
C VAL A 161 19.36 -0.78 19.50
N LEU A 162 20.26 -1.73 19.82
CA LEU A 162 21.58 -1.44 20.42
C LEU A 162 22.71 -2.10 19.62
N VAL A 163 23.51 -1.30 18.91
CA VAL A 163 24.56 -1.80 17.99
C VAL A 163 25.91 -1.11 18.20
N THR A 164 26.98 -1.66 17.63
CA THR A 164 28.32 -1.05 17.67
C THR A 164 28.51 0.07 16.64
N SER A 165 29.66 0.73 16.66
CA SER A 165 30.06 1.76 15.68
C SER A 165 30.31 1.19 14.28
N GLY A 166 30.58 2.08 13.32
CA GLY A 166 31.02 1.70 11.97
C GLY A 166 30.04 0.72 11.30
N PRO A 167 30.46 -0.52 10.96
CA PRO A 167 29.64 -1.49 10.24
C PRO A 167 28.30 -1.78 10.94
N GLY A 168 28.30 -1.97 12.26
CA GLY A 168 27.08 -2.32 12.99
C GLY A 168 26.03 -1.21 12.97
N ALA A 169 26.47 0.05 12.99
CA ALA A 169 25.60 1.19 12.83
C ALA A 169 25.12 1.35 11.37
N THR A 170 26.00 1.21 10.37
CA THR A 170 25.62 1.33 8.95
C THR A 170 24.66 0.23 8.50
N ASN A 171 24.74 -0.97 9.09
CA ASN A 171 23.80 -2.06 8.84
C ASN A 171 22.36 -1.77 9.30
N THR A 172 22.15 -0.73 10.13
CA THR A 172 20.80 -0.28 10.54
C THR A 172 20.19 0.79 9.62
N ILE A 173 20.91 1.27 8.60
CA ILE A 173 20.42 2.31 7.67
C ILE A 173 19.15 1.87 6.93
N THR A 174 19.11 0.65 6.39
CA THR A 174 17.90 0.13 5.71
C THR A 174 16.71 0.01 6.68
N PRO A 175 16.82 -0.61 7.87
CA PRO A 175 15.77 -0.58 8.87
C PRO A 175 15.29 0.82 9.29
N MET A 176 16.19 1.80 9.41
CA MET A 176 15.80 3.18 9.69
C MET A 176 15.01 3.77 8.51
N GLN A 177 15.50 3.63 7.27
CA GLN A 177 14.77 4.14 6.11
C GLN A 177 13.38 3.50 5.94
N ASP A 178 13.25 2.22 6.28
CA ASP A 178 11.98 1.47 6.28
C ASP A 178 11.03 2.05 7.33
N ALA A 179 11.50 2.18 8.58
CA ALA A 179 10.74 2.77 9.67
C ALA A 179 10.32 4.23 9.40
N LEU A 180 11.13 5.02 8.68
CA LEU A 180 10.77 6.39 8.29
C LEU A 180 9.71 6.41 7.17
N ALA A 181 9.81 5.49 6.21
CA ALA A 181 8.86 5.37 5.11
C ALA A 181 7.47 4.95 5.61
N ASP A 182 7.40 4.01 6.56
CA ASP A 182 6.15 3.46 7.08
C ASP A 182 5.61 4.21 8.31
N GLY A 183 6.50 4.84 9.09
CA GLY A 183 6.15 5.64 10.27
C GLY A 183 6.13 4.82 11.56
N ILE A 184 7.21 4.07 11.80
CA ILE A 184 7.35 3.11 12.90
C ILE A 184 8.29 3.71 13.97
N PRO A 185 7.89 3.76 15.26
CA PRO A 185 8.72 4.32 16.32
C PRO A 185 9.93 3.41 16.61
N LEU A 186 11.13 3.88 16.27
CA LEU A 186 12.38 3.12 16.39
C LEU A 186 13.46 4.00 17.04
N VAL A 187 14.11 3.50 18.09
CA VAL A 187 15.20 4.20 18.79
C VAL A 187 16.48 3.39 18.60
N VAL A 188 17.38 3.87 17.73
CA VAL A 188 18.66 3.24 17.46
C VAL A 188 19.74 3.87 18.34
N LEU A 189 20.29 3.07 19.26
CA LEU A 189 21.46 3.42 20.05
C LEU A 189 22.68 2.75 19.41
N CYS A 190 23.68 3.53 19.00
CA CYS A 190 24.92 2.98 18.45
C CYS A 190 26.14 3.44 19.23
N GLY A 191 27.11 2.53 19.43
CA GLY A 191 28.43 2.93 19.89
C GLY A 191 29.14 3.85 18.88
N GLN A 192 30.11 4.63 19.33
CA GLN A 192 31.06 5.34 18.47
C GLN A 192 32.49 5.21 19.02
N VAL A 193 33.49 5.41 18.15
CA VAL A 193 34.90 5.60 18.59
C VAL A 193 35.00 6.70 19.66
N PRO A 194 36.06 6.73 20.51
CA PRO A 194 36.21 7.79 21.51
C PRO A 194 36.22 9.19 20.89
N THR A 195 35.72 10.21 21.60
CA THR A 195 35.61 11.59 21.09
C THR A 195 36.94 12.15 20.53
N ALA A 196 38.05 11.83 21.19
CA ALA A 196 39.41 12.22 20.78
C ALA A 196 39.89 11.60 19.45
N ALA A 197 39.15 10.63 18.88
CA ALA A 197 39.44 9.97 17.61
C ALA A 197 38.50 10.41 16.47
N PHE A 198 37.57 11.34 16.71
CA PHE A 198 36.64 11.82 15.68
C PHE A 198 37.38 12.48 14.50
N GLY A 199 36.98 12.11 13.28
CA GLY A 199 37.52 12.64 12.04
C GLY A 199 38.95 12.20 11.74
N THR A 200 39.40 11.07 12.31
CA THR A 200 40.77 10.56 12.13
C THR A 200 40.85 9.30 11.25
N ASP A 201 39.72 8.89 10.65
CA ASP A 201 39.54 7.61 9.98
C ASP A 201 39.87 6.42 10.90
N ALA A 202 39.41 6.52 12.15
CA ALA A 202 39.73 5.55 13.19
C ALA A 202 39.10 4.17 12.94
N PHE A 203 39.64 3.14 13.60
CA PHE A 203 39.13 1.77 13.47
C PHE A 203 37.64 1.69 13.89
N GLN A 204 36.79 1.25 12.95
CA GLN A 204 35.32 1.23 13.06
C GLN A 204 34.68 2.61 13.30
N GLU A 205 35.31 3.69 12.85
CA GLU A 205 34.67 4.99 12.70
C GLU A 205 33.77 5.00 11.45
N ALA A 206 32.61 5.65 11.57
CA ALA A 206 31.80 6.10 10.45
C ALA A 206 31.02 7.35 10.88
N ASP A 207 30.82 8.31 9.97
CA ASP A 207 29.94 9.45 10.19
C ASP A 207 28.47 9.04 10.10
N ILE A 208 28.03 8.30 11.12
CA ILE A 208 26.67 7.78 11.20
C ILE A 208 25.62 8.91 11.31
N VAL A 209 25.98 10.10 11.79
CA VAL A 209 25.06 11.23 11.89
C VAL A 209 24.73 11.75 10.49
N SER A 210 25.74 12.03 9.66
CA SER A 210 25.47 12.44 8.27
C SER A 210 24.81 11.33 7.46
N LEU A 211 25.24 10.07 7.63
CA LEU A 211 24.66 8.92 6.92
C LEU A 211 23.18 8.67 7.29
N SER A 212 22.82 8.83 8.57
CA SER A 212 21.44 8.58 9.03
C SER A 212 20.50 9.80 8.94
N GLN A 213 21.01 10.99 8.59
CA GLN A 213 20.21 12.23 8.57
C GLN A 213 19.00 12.15 7.64
N ALA A 214 19.12 11.50 6.49
CA ALA A 214 18.03 11.36 5.52
C ALA A 214 17.01 10.25 5.88
N CYS A 215 17.41 9.28 6.71
CA CYS A 215 16.59 8.13 7.09
C CYS A 215 16.12 8.14 8.56
N THR A 216 16.31 9.25 9.28
CA THR A 216 15.80 9.46 10.64
C THR A 216 14.92 10.71 10.74
N LYS A 217 14.01 10.75 11.72
CA LYS A 217 13.31 11.98 12.13
C LYS A 217 14.27 12.96 12.79
N TRP A 218 15.24 12.43 13.54
CA TRP A 218 16.25 13.17 14.28
C TRP A 218 17.40 12.24 14.66
N ASN A 219 18.61 12.77 14.70
CA ASN A 219 19.77 12.04 15.20
C ASN A 219 20.72 12.96 15.98
N TYR A 220 21.60 12.35 16.77
CA TYR A 220 22.57 13.07 17.61
C TYR A 220 23.81 12.22 17.93
N MET A 221 24.98 12.86 18.03
CA MET A 221 26.19 12.27 18.61
C MET A 221 26.42 12.90 19.98
N VAL A 222 26.45 12.10 21.05
CA VAL A 222 26.68 12.60 22.41
C VAL A 222 28.17 12.86 22.60
N ASP A 223 28.53 14.08 22.97
CA ASP A 223 29.90 14.54 23.23
C ASP A 223 30.19 14.87 24.71
N ASP A 224 29.14 15.01 25.54
CA ASP A 224 29.24 15.14 27.00
C ASP A 224 28.25 14.20 27.71
N ILE A 225 28.70 13.58 28.82
CA ILE A 225 27.87 12.76 29.70
C ILE A 225 26.77 13.56 30.41
N GLU A 226 26.97 14.86 30.65
CA GLU A 226 25.95 15.74 31.23
C GLU A 226 24.72 15.89 30.28
N GLU A 227 24.91 15.70 28.97
CA GLU A 227 23.80 15.71 27.99
C GLU A 227 23.09 14.37 27.83
N LEU A 228 23.75 13.24 28.13
CA LEU A 228 23.30 11.89 27.76
C LEU A 228 21.85 11.58 28.18
N PRO A 229 21.38 11.85 29.42
CA PRO A 229 19.98 11.61 29.79
C PRO A 229 18.99 12.42 28.94
N ARG A 230 19.32 13.69 28.68
CA ARG A 230 18.47 14.61 27.91
C ARG A 230 18.32 14.16 26.46
N ARG A 231 19.42 13.72 25.83
CA ARG A 231 19.42 13.25 24.44
C ARG A 231 18.64 11.95 24.28
N LEU A 232 18.72 11.05 25.26
CA LEU A 232 17.92 9.83 25.27
C LEU A 232 16.42 10.12 25.49
N LYS A 233 16.05 10.99 26.44
CA LYS A 233 14.66 11.47 26.62
C LYS A 233 14.09 12.05 25.32
N GLN A 234 14.85 12.96 24.68
CA GLN A 234 14.49 13.56 23.39
C GLN A 234 14.33 12.52 22.27
N ALA A 235 15.16 11.48 22.24
CA ALA A 235 15.04 10.40 21.27
C ALA A 235 13.68 9.69 21.37
N PHE A 236 13.27 9.26 22.57
CA PHE A 236 11.97 8.61 22.78
C PHE A 236 10.80 9.55 22.45
N GLU A 237 10.88 10.82 22.84
CA GLU A 237 9.84 11.82 22.55
C GLU A 237 9.68 12.09 21.05
N ILE A 238 10.78 12.22 20.31
CA ILE A 238 10.74 12.45 18.86
C ILE A 238 10.32 11.18 18.11
N ALA A 239 10.69 9.98 18.59
CA ALA A 239 10.30 8.73 17.95
C ALA A 239 8.77 8.48 18.00
N THR A 240 8.09 8.92 19.07
CA THR A 240 6.65 8.65 19.31
C THR A 240 5.71 9.80 18.99
N SER A 241 6.16 11.06 19.01
CA SER A 241 5.31 12.23 18.77
C SER A 241 5.07 12.52 17.27
N GLY A 242 3.93 13.15 16.96
CA GLY A 242 3.53 13.43 15.57
C GLY A 242 3.33 12.13 14.78
N ARG A 243 3.76 12.10 13.50
CA ARG A 243 3.92 10.80 12.81
C ARG A 243 5.10 10.05 13.45
N PRO A 244 4.94 8.83 13.99
CA PRO A 244 6.04 8.10 14.61
C PRO A 244 7.16 7.80 13.61
N GLY A 245 8.36 7.51 14.10
CA GLY A 245 9.49 7.21 13.22
C GLY A 245 10.81 6.94 13.93
N PRO A 246 11.87 6.67 13.14
CA PRO A 246 13.20 6.33 13.63
C PRO A 246 13.99 7.54 14.12
N VAL A 247 14.79 7.33 15.15
CA VAL A 247 15.81 8.25 15.65
C VAL A 247 17.11 7.50 15.94
N LEU A 248 18.24 8.21 15.90
CA LEU A 248 19.56 7.64 16.22
C LEU A 248 20.32 8.45 17.26
N VAL A 249 20.87 7.78 18.27
CA VAL A 249 21.79 8.38 19.27
C VAL A 249 23.11 7.63 19.26
N GLY A 250 24.16 8.31 18.83
CA GLY A 250 25.55 7.86 18.91
C GLY A 250 26.12 8.10 20.31
N ILE A 251 26.72 7.07 20.89
CA ILE A 251 27.30 7.08 22.24
C ILE A 251 28.78 6.68 22.12
N PRO A 252 29.71 7.64 22.16
CA PRO A 252 31.14 7.38 22.13
C PRO A 252 31.60 6.51 23.30
N LYS A 253 32.59 5.65 23.03
CA LYS A 253 33.10 4.68 24.01
C LYS A 253 33.61 5.33 25.30
N ASP A 254 34.25 6.49 25.21
CA ASP A 254 34.69 7.28 26.35
C ASP A 254 33.51 7.86 27.13
N ILE A 255 32.49 8.42 26.48
CA ILE A 255 31.25 8.88 27.14
C ILE A 255 30.52 7.73 27.85
N GLY A 256 30.46 6.54 27.23
CA GLY A 256 29.90 5.34 27.86
C GLY A 256 30.63 4.88 29.13
N ASN A 257 31.94 5.17 29.24
CA ASN A 257 32.78 4.86 30.41
C ASN A 257 32.87 6.00 31.42
N SER A 258 32.71 7.25 30.99
CA SER A 258 32.75 8.45 31.84
C SER A 258 31.73 8.36 32.98
N ILE A 259 32.02 9.03 34.10
CA ILE A 259 31.18 9.06 35.31
C ILE A 259 30.62 10.46 35.49
N LEU A 260 29.30 10.58 35.64
CA LEU A 260 28.63 11.85 35.89
C LEU A 260 28.94 12.36 37.30
N ARG A 261 29.48 13.59 37.39
CA ARG A 261 29.93 14.20 38.67
C ARG A 261 29.02 15.29 39.20
N ARG A 262 28.00 15.70 38.46
CA ARG A 262 27.09 16.81 38.80
C ARG A 262 25.64 16.38 38.71
N ALA A 263 24.81 16.92 39.60
CA ALA A 263 23.36 16.80 39.47
C ALA A 263 22.89 17.58 38.23
N LEU A 264 21.89 17.05 37.54
CA LEU A 264 21.38 17.61 36.28
C LEU A 264 20.00 18.23 36.47
N PRO A 265 19.58 19.19 35.64
CA PRO A 265 18.21 19.68 35.64
C PRO A 265 17.20 18.53 35.51
N ARG A 266 16.19 18.50 36.38
CA ARG A 266 15.26 17.37 36.55
C ARG A 266 14.42 17.09 35.30
N ASN A 267 14.13 18.13 34.51
CA ASN A 267 13.49 17.99 33.19
C ASN A 267 14.37 17.27 32.15
N HIS A 268 15.68 17.14 32.37
CA HIS A 268 16.57 16.32 31.53
C HIS A 268 16.52 14.83 31.90
N THR A 269 16.07 14.51 33.11
CA THR A 269 16.25 13.19 33.74
C THR A 269 14.94 12.45 34.00
N THR A 270 13.83 13.16 34.19
CA THR A 270 12.49 12.57 34.26
C THR A 270 11.82 12.61 32.89
N PRO A 271 11.28 11.48 32.39
CA PRO A 271 10.32 11.53 31.30
C PRO A 271 9.15 12.46 31.67
N GLU A 272 8.60 13.18 30.69
CA GLU A 272 7.38 13.98 30.90
C GLU A 272 6.15 13.09 31.17
N PHE A 273 6.27 11.80 30.90
CA PHE A 273 5.25 10.78 31.09
C PHE A 273 5.30 10.15 32.49
N ARG A 274 4.29 10.42 33.33
CA ARG A 274 3.97 9.62 34.52
C ARG A 274 2.79 8.70 34.22
N MET A 275 3.03 7.40 34.14
CA MET A 275 1.93 6.42 34.23
C MET A 275 1.30 6.45 35.63
N PRO A 276 -0.04 6.34 35.75
CA PRO A 276 -0.65 6.03 37.03
C PRO A 276 -0.21 4.64 37.49
N ARG A 277 0.17 4.48 38.76
CA ARG A 277 0.39 3.16 39.36
C ARG A 277 -0.93 2.41 39.34
N THR A 278 -0.96 1.25 38.69
CA THR A 278 -2.12 0.36 38.70
C THR A 278 -2.36 -0.18 40.10
N LEU A 279 -3.57 0.03 40.60
CA LEU A 279 -4.16 -0.78 41.67
C LEU A 279 -4.86 -1.98 41.01
N ASP A 280 -4.63 -3.14 41.59
CA ASP A 280 -5.06 -4.50 41.23
C ASP A 280 -6.27 -4.63 40.28
N GLY A 281 -6.05 -5.23 39.10
CA GLY A 281 -7.10 -5.68 38.19
C GLY A 281 -6.55 -6.34 36.92
N PRO A 282 -7.02 -7.54 36.51
CA PRO A 282 -6.60 -8.18 35.26
C PRO A 282 -7.41 -7.63 34.08
N ALA A 283 -6.89 -6.59 33.42
CA ALA A 283 -7.45 -6.05 32.18
C ALA A 283 -6.35 -5.85 31.13
N LEU A 284 -6.54 -6.53 30.00
CA LEU A 284 -5.85 -6.53 28.70
C LEU A 284 -4.66 -5.56 28.47
N LEU A 285 -3.61 -6.13 27.88
CA LEU A 285 -2.40 -5.48 27.37
C LEU A 285 -2.71 -4.41 26.29
N ALA A 286 -2.98 -3.19 26.72
CA ALA A 286 -3.06 -2.01 25.85
C ALA A 286 -2.32 -0.84 26.52
N VAL A 287 -1.01 -0.73 26.28
CA VAL A 287 -0.25 0.47 26.67
C VAL A 287 -0.57 1.57 25.67
N PRO A 288 -1.17 2.70 26.09
CA PRO A 288 -1.45 3.79 25.16
C PRO A 288 -0.12 4.39 24.67
N ILE A 289 -0.02 4.60 23.35
CA ILE A 289 0.94 5.56 22.81
C ILE A 289 0.43 6.93 23.22
N ALA A 290 0.94 7.43 24.34
CA ALA A 290 0.58 8.76 24.81
C ALA A 290 1.24 9.79 23.88
N THR A 291 0.48 10.24 22.89
CA THR A 291 0.79 11.45 22.12
C THR A 291 0.85 12.63 23.09
N PRO A 292 1.98 13.35 23.20
CA PRO A 292 2.01 14.65 23.86
C PRO A 292 0.98 15.55 23.18
N ALA A 293 0.23 16.35 23.95
CA ALA A 293 -0.99 17.02 23.49
C ALA A 293 -0.81 17.89 22.23
N THR A 294 -0.92 17.29 21.04
CA THR A 294 -0.74 17.95 19.75
C THR A 294 -2.07 18.50 19.23
N THR A 295 -2.30 19.78 19.53
CA THR A 295 -3.25 20.68 18.86
C THR A 295 -4.69 20.20 18.69
N ILE A 296 -5.58 20.86 19.44
CA ILE A 296 -7.04 20.79 19.31
C ILE A 296 -7.41 20.94 17.83
N ALA A 297 -7.97 19.88 17.22
CA ALA A 297 -8.60 19.96 15.91
C ALA A 297 -9.64 21.10 15.93
N ASN A 298 -9.51 22.07 15.02
CA ASN A 298 -10.38 23.25 15.00
C ASN A 298 -11.84 22.80 14.81
N ASP A 299 -12.69 23.09 15.79
CA ASP A 299 -14.09 22.70 15.79
C ASP A 299 -14.84 23.25 14.57
N GLU A 300 -14.47 24.43 14.05
CA GLU A 300 -15.02 24.98 12.80
C GLU A 300 -14.77 24.05 11.59
N LYS A 301 -13.56 23.47 11.51
CA LYS A 301 -13.20 22.54 10.43
C LYS A 301 -13.87 21.18 10.60
N LEU A 302 -14.06 20.72 11.83
CA LEU A 302 -14.79 19.50 12.13
C LEU A 302 -16.29 19.64 11.84
N GLN A 303 -16.88 20.80 12.14
CA GLN A 303 -18.26 21.14 11.77
C GLN A 303 -18.42 21.23 10.25
N ALA A 304 -17.48 21.88 9.54
CA ALA A 304 -17.47 21.91 8.08
C ALA A 304 -17.32 20.51 7.47
N ALA A 305 -16.47 19.65 8.06
CA ALA A 305 -16.33 18.26 7.65
C ALA A 305 -17.63 17.47 7.88
N ALA A 306 -18.25 17.57 9.06
CA ALA A 306 -19.51 16.91 9.38
C ALA A 306 -20.66 17.35 8.44
N ALA A 307 -20.74 18.65 8.12
CA ALA A 307 -21.69 19.18 7.15
C ALA A 307 -21.46 18.62 5.73
N MET A 308 -20.20 18.57 5.26
CA MET A 308 -19.85 17.98 3.96
C MET A 308 -20.14 16.46 3.90
N ILE A 309 -19.88 15.73 4.99
CA ILE A 309 -20.18 14.29 5.10
C ILE A 309 -21.69 14.03 5.08
N SER A 310 -22.45 14.85 5.82
CA SER A 310 -23.91 14.72 5.91
C SER A 310 -24.58 15.02 4.57
N ALA A 311 -24.07 15.99 3.81
CA ALA A 311 -24.61 16.39 2.50
C ALA A 311 -24.08 15.57 1.31
N ALA A 312 -23.13 14.64 1.52
CA ALA A 312 -22.61 13.77 0.47
C ALA A 312 -23.70 12.81 -0.02
N GLU A 313 -23.72 12.44 -1.31
CA GLU A 313 -24.58 11.35 -1.78
C GLU A 313 -23.83 10.01 -1.77
N ARG A 314 -22.54 10.04 -2.12
CA ARG A 314 -21.69 8.86 -2.37
C ARG A 314 -20.34 8.98 -1.64
N PRO A 315 -20.32 9.13 -0.31
CA PRO A 315 -19.08 9.21 0.45
C PRO A 315 -18.31 7.88 0.45
N VAL A 316 -16.99 7.97 0.64
CA VAL A 316 -16.10 6.83 0.93
C VAL A 316 -15.11 7.23 2.02
N ILE A 317 -14.93 6.37 3.03
CA ILE A 317 -13.84 6.47 3.99
C ILE A 317 -12.59 5.81 3.43
N TYR A 318 -11.47 6.51 3.51
CA TYR A 318 -10.14 6.06 3.12
C TYR A 318 -9.24 6.02 4.36
N ALA A 319 -9.17 4.85 5.00
CA ALA A 319 -8.45 4.65 6.24
C ALA A 319 -6.98 4.21 6.01
N GLY A 320 -6.05 4.87 6.68
CA GLY A 320 -4.62 4.56 6.64
C GLY A 320 -4.07 4.11 8.00
N HIS A 321 -2.74 3.99 8.08
CA HIS A 321 -2.05 3.53 9.28
C HIS A 321 -2.31 4.42 10.51
N GLY A 322 -2.60 5.70 10.33
CA GLY A 322 -2.91 6.61 11.45
C GLY A 322 -4.13 6.19 12.27
N VAL A 323 -5.05 5.39 11.72
CA VAL A 323 -6.17 4.83 12.52
C VAL A 323 -5.67 3.79 13.54
N LEU A 324 -4.52 3.15 13.28
CA LEU A 324 -3.94 2.10 14.14
C LEU A 324 -2.96 2.64 15.22
N THR A 325 -2.62 3.93 15.22
CA THR A 325 -1.72 4.51 16.23
C THR A 325 -2.39 4.60 17.59
N SER A 326 -3.68 4.96 17.62
CA SER A 326 -4.49 5.08 18.83
C SER A 326 -5.33 3.82 19.06
N PRO A 327 -5.38 3.23 20.28
CA PRO A 327 -6.08 1.96 20.52
C PRO A 327 -7.59 1.98 20.21
N ASP A 328 -8.24 3.14 20.33
CA ASP A 328 -9.66 3.36 20.07
C ASP A 328 -9.96 3.77 18.61
N GLY A 329 -8.93 4.06 17.80
CA GLY A 329 -9.07 4.45 16.40
C GLY A 329 -9.92 3.50 15.55
N PRO A 330 -9.72 2.16 15.61
CA PRO A 330 -10.56 1.19 14.88
C PRO A 330 -12.04 1.21 15.29
N GLU A 331 -12.32 1.37 16.58
CA GLU A 331 -13.70 1.46 17.08
C GLU A 331 -14.36 2.78 16.69
N LEU A 332 -13.62 3.88 16.70
CA LEU A 332 -14.10 5.18 16.20
C LEU A 332 -14.34 5.17 14.68
N LEU A 333 -13.49 4.47 13.91
CA LEU A 333 -13.69 4.24 12.48
C LEU A 333 -14.95 3.39 12.24
N ARG A 334 -15.14 2.32 13.01
CA ARG A 334 -16.36 1.49 12.97
C ARG A 334 -17.59 2.34 13.25
N ARG A 335 -17.59 3.11 14.35
CA ARG A 335 -18.68 4.02 14.69
C ARG A 335 -18.97 5.03 13.58
N LEU A 336 -17.95 5.68 13.01
CA LEU A 336 -18.12 6.63 11.90
C LEU A 336 -18.73 5.99 10.65
N ALA A 337 -18.30 4.77 10.30
CA ALA A 337 -18.84 4.03 9.17
C ALA A 337 -20.32 3.66 9.37
N HIS A 338 -20.70 3.21 10.57
CA HIS A 338 -22.08 2.82 10.88
C HIS A 338 -23.01 4.02 11.10
N GLU A 339 -22.61 5.01 11.91
CA GLU A 339 -23.44 6.18 12.27
C GLU A 339 -23.72 7.08 11.05
N ALA A 340 -22.72 7.29 10.17
CA ALA A 340 -22.90 8.06 8.94
C ALA A 340 -23.21 7.21 7.68
N ASN A 341 -23.32 5.88 7.86
CA ASN A 341 -23.63 4.89 6.81
C ASN A 341 -22.68 4.98 5.60
N ILE A 342 -21.37 4.85 5.81
CA ILE A 342 -20.33 5.11 4.79
C ILE A 342 -19.48 3.85 4.55
N PRO A 343 -19.24 3.46 3.28
CA PRO A 343 -18.32 2.37 2.95
C PRO A 343 -16.85 2.73 3.23
N VAL A 344 -16.07 1.76 3.70
CA VAL A 344 -14.68 1.91 4.16
C VAL A 344 -13.73 1.10 3.27
N THR A 345 -12.71 1.78 2.74
CA THR A 345 -11.52 1.14 2.16
C THR A 345 -10.26 1.51 2.94
N THR A 346 -9.30 0.60 2.97
CA THR A 346 -8.05 0.74 3.72
C THR A 346 -6.83 0.77 2.78
N THR A 347 -5.75 1.45 3.18
CA THR A 347 -4.42 1.14 2.61
C THR A 347 -3.97 -0.24 3.08
N MET A 348 -2.95 -0.81 2.44
CA MET A 348 -2.20 -1.97 2.95
C MET A 348 -1.81 -1.81 4.43
N HIS A 349 -1.29 -0.65 4.86
CA HIS A 349 -0.94 -0.40 6.26
C HIS A 349 -2.13 -0.09 7.18
N GLY A 350 -3.33 0.05 6.63
CA GLY A 350 -4.61 0.18 7.35
C GLY A 350 -5.40 -1.13 7.42
N LEU A 351 -4.92 -2.23 6.83
CA LEU A 351 -5.56 -3.54 6.94
C LEU A 351 -5.67 -3.96 8.42
N GLY A 352 -6.86 -4.42 8.81
CA GLY A 352 -7.24 -4.69 10.20
C GLY A 352 -7.74 -3.47 11.00
N ALA A 353 -7.76 -2.25 10.44
CA ALA A 353 -8.40 -1.10 11.09
C ALA A 353 -9.95 -1.14 11.03
N PHE A 354 -10.50 -1.97 10.15
CA PHE A 354 -11.93 -2.20 9.95
C PHE A 354 -12.17 -3.69 9.73
N ASP A 355 -13.32 -4.23 10.15
CA ASP A 355 -13.63 -5.66 9.95
C ASP A 355 -14.06 -5.91 8.50
N GLU A 356 -13.23 -6.62 7.74
CA GLU A 356 -13.53 -6.95 6.34
C GLU A 356 -14.68 -7.96 6.17
N LEU A 357 -15.24 -8.53 7.25
CA LEU A 357 -16.49 -9.30 7.20
C LEU A 357 -17.76 -8.44 7.32
N ASP A 358 -17.65 -7.13 7.55
CA ASP A 358 -18.77 -6.21 7.34
C ASP A 358 -19.02 -6.04 5.84
N ASP A 359 -19.74 -6.98 5.24
CA ASP A 359 -20.00 -6.96 3.79
C ASP A 359 -20.79 -5.72 3.34
N LYS A 360 -21.52 -5.03 4.23
CA LYS A 360 -22.20 -3.80 3.85
C LYS A 360 -21.18 -2.67 3.59
N HIS A 361 -20.28 -2.42 4.54
CA HIS A 361 -19.40 -1.26 4.49
C HIS A 361 -17.99 -1.55 3.95
N ALA A 362 -17.44 -2.75 4.13
CA ALA A 362 -16.07 -3.06 3.76
C ALA A 362 -15.87 -3.12 2.23
N LEU A 363 -14.94 -2.32 1.73
CA LEU A 363 -14.47 -2.33 0.33
C LEU A 363 -13.12 -3.06 0.16
N HIS A 364 -12.52 -3.54 1.26
CA HIS A 364 -11.15 -4.08 1.33
C HIS A 364 -10.08 -3.04 0.91
N MET A 365 -8.84 -3.51 0.71
CA MET A 365 -7.70 -2.69 0.28
C MET A 365 -7.94 -2.02 -1.09
N LEU A 366 -7.59 -0.74 -1.25
CA LEU A 366 -7.52 -0.05 -2.56
C LEU A 366 -6.08 0.08 -3.10
N GLY A 367 -5.96 0.52 -4.35
CA GLY A 367 -4.70 0.93 -4.99
C GLY A 367 -4.28 -0.01 -6.12
N MET A 368 -2.97 -0.06 -6.39
CA MET A 368 -2.37 -0.77 -7.52
C MET A 368 -2.83 -2.23 -7.63
N HIS A 369 -2.80 -2.97 -6.52
CA HIS A 369 -3.30 -4.35 -6.41
C HIS A 369 -4.51 -4.47 -5.48
N GLY A 370 -5.22 -3.36 -5.26
CA GLY A 370 -6.43 -3.32 -4.45
C GLY A 370 -7.62 -3.98 -5.14
N SER A 371 -8.73 -4.05 -4.41
CA SER A 371 -9.99 -4.52 -4.95
C SER A 371 -10.52 -3.58 -6.03
N ALA A 372 -11.15 -4.17 -7.05
CA ALA A 372 -11.75 -3.42 -8.13
C ALA A 372 -12.90 -2.52 -7.64
N TYR A 373 -13.70 -3.00 -6.69
CA TYR A 373 -14.80 -2.25 -6.09
C TYR A 373 -14.31 -1.07 -5.23
N ALA A 374 -13.20 -1.18 -4.49
CA ALA A 374 -12.63 -0.03 -3.79
C ALA A 374 -12.10 1.02 -4.77
N ASN A 375 -11.37 0.60 -5.80
CA ASN A 375 -10.83 1.47 -6.84
C ASN A 375 -11.95 2.22 -7.60
N LEU A 376 -13.04 1.52 -7.95
CA LEU A 376 -14.21 2.12 -8.60
C LEU A 376 -14.98 3.04 -7.65
N ALA A 377 -15.17 2.66 -6.39
CA ALA A 377 -15.81 3.50 -5.38
C ALA A 377 -15.03 4.82 -5.18
N MET A 378 -13.71 4.74 -4.99
CA MET A 378 -12.80 5.90 -4.85
C MET A 378 -12.88 6.86 -6.06
N GLN A 379 -13.03 6.33 -7.27
CA GLN A 379 -13.14 7.14 -8.49
C GLN A 379 -14.54 7.76 -8.70
N LYS A 380 -15.58 7.23 -8.06
CA LYS A 380 -16.98 7.66 -8.23
C LYS A 380 -17.54 8.42 -7.02
N ALA A 381 -16.87 8.36 -5.88
CA ALA A 381 -17.22 9.10 -4.67
C ALA A 381 -17.26 10.61 -4.90
N ASP A 382 -18.22 11.31 -4.28
CA ASP A 382 -18.27 12.78 -4.25
C ASP A 382 -17.61 13.38 -3.01
N VAL A 383 -17.54 12.62 -1.91
CA VAL A 383 -16.75 12.97 -0.72
C VAL A 383 -15.79 11.83 -0.37
N ILE A 384 -14.51 12.15 -0.19
CA ILE A 384 -13.48 11.22 0.30
C ILE A 384 -13.03 11.67 1.69
N ILE A 385 -13.12 10.77 2.66
CA ILE A 385 -12.76 11.01 4.06
C ILE A 385 -11.45 10.28 4.34
N ALA A 386 -10.32 10.97 4.14
CA ALA A 386 -8.98 10.40 4.31
C ALA A 386 -8.56 10.46 5.79
N LEU A 387 -8.49 9.30 6.44
CA LEU A 387 -8.22 9.16 7.87
C LEU A 387 -6.83 8.57 8.10
N GLY A 388 -5.85 9.41 8.50
CA GLY A 388 -4.50 8.94 8.84
C GLY A 388 -3.75 8.30 7.65
N ALA A 389 -3.99 8.83 6.44
CA ALA A 389 -3.50 8.28 5.18
C ALA A 389 -2.76 9.33 4.33
N ARG A 390 -1.70 8.92 3.62
CA ARG A 390 -0.71 9.84 3.02
C ARG A 390 -0.74 10.00 1.49
N PHE A 391 -1.82 9.53 0.83
CA PHE A 391 -1.97 9.50 -0.64
C PHE A 391 -0.69 9.07 -1.38
N ASP A 392 -0.30 7.82 -1.18
CA ASP A 392 0.88 7.20 -1.82
C ASP A 392 0.65 6.92 -3.33
N ASP A 393 1.72 6.84 -4.13
CA ASP A 393 1.59 6.59 -5.58
C ASP A 393 1.03 5.19 -5.92
N ARG A 394 1.27 4.18 -5.06
CA ARG A 394 0.62 2.87 -5.14
C ARG A 394 -0.88 2.94 -4.84
N ILE A 395 -1.36 4.00 -4.20
CA ILE A 395 -2.78 4.22 -3.89
C ILE A 395 -3.44 5.14 -4.92
N THR A 396 -2.78 6.18 -5.42
CA THR A 396 -3.40 7.14 -6.35
C THR A 396 -3.32 6.71 -7.82
N GLY A 397 -2.34 5.88 -8.19
CA GLY A 397 -1.98 5.69 -9.59
C GLY A 397 -1.65 7.03 -10.25
N HIS A 398 -2.19 7.30 -11.44
CA HIS A 398 -2.10 8.61 -12.06
C HIS A 398 -2.87 9.69 -11.28
N VAL A 399 -2.14 10.53 -10.54
CA VAL A 399 -2.68 11.64 -9.72
C VAL A 399 -3.61 12.58 -10.52
N GLY A 400 -3.33 12.83 -11.80
CA GLY A 400 -4.21 13.65 -12.66
C GLY A 400 -5.59 13.03 -12.88
N GLY A 401 -5.69 11.70 -12.88
CA GLY A 401 -6.94 10.95 -13.03
C GLY A 401 -7.57 10.44 -11.72
N PHE A 402 -6.94 10.71 -10.57
CA PHE A 402 -7.43 10.27 -9.26
C PHE A 402 -8.65 11.08 -8.79
N ALA A 403 -9.64 10.38 -8.21
CA ALA A 403 -10.85 10.96 -7.58
C ALA A 403 -11.60 12.04 -8.41
N PRO A 404 -11.93 11.80 -9.69
CA PRO A 404 -12.51 12.82 -10.57
C PRO A 404 -13.91 13.25 -10.12
N ALA A 405 -14.70 12.35 -9.51
CA ALA A 405 -16.02 12.67 -8.99
C ALA A 405 -15.94 13.62 -7.76
N ALA A 406 -15.02 13.38 -6.83
CA ALA A 406 -14.79 14.26 -5.68
C ALA A 406 -14.26 15.64 -6.11
N ARG A 407 -13.33 15.69 -7.07
CA ARG A 407 -12.86 16.95 -7.68
C ARG A 407 -13.99 17.73 -8.37
N SER A 408 -14.88 17.03 -9.07
CA SER A 408 -16.06 17.65 -9.69
C SER A 408 -17.09 18.11 -8.66
N ALA A 409 -17.19 17.45 -7.51
CA ALA A 409 -18.08 17.84 -6.41
C ALA A 409 -17.53 19.06 -5.65
N SER A 410 -16.22 19.11 -5.40
CA SER A 410 -15.47 20.26 -4.88
C SER A 410 -15.68 21.50 -5.77
N ALA A 411 -15.43 21.39 -7.07
CA ALA A 411 -15.65 22.49 -8.02
C ALA A 411 -17.11 22.97 -8.11
N ALA A 412 -18.07 22.15 -7.68
CA ALA A 412 -19.49 22.46 -7.60
C ALA A 412 -19.98 22.80 -6.18
N GLY A 413 -19.08 22.90 -5.19
CA GLY A 413 -19.40 23.24 -3.80
C GLY A 413 -20.24 22.22 -3.04
N ARG A 414 -20.26 20.95 -3.48
CA ARG A 414 -21.16 19.89 -2.98
C ARG A 414 -20.43 18.61 -2.53
N GLY A 415 -19.13 18.69 -2.30
CA GLY A 415 -18.29 17.56 -1.89
C GLY A 415 -16.81 17.92 -1.98
N GLY A 416 -15.93 16.91 -2.04
CA GLY A 416 -14.49 17.12 -2.08
C GLY A 416 -13.69 16.09 -1.29
N ILE A 417 -12.51 16.47 -0.83
CA ILE A 417 -11.59 15.64 -0.06
C ILE A 417 -11.38 16.25 1.33
N ILE A 418 -11.75 15.50 2.36
CA ILE A 418 -11.51 15.82 3.77
C ILE A 418 -10.30 15.00 4.21
N HIS A 419 -9.25 15.66 4.71
CA HIS A 419 -7.98 15.01 5.06
C HIS A 419 -7.63 15.23 6.53
N PHE A 420 -7.67 14.13 7.29
CA PHE A 420 -7.24 14.05 8.69
C PHE A 420 -5.82 13.49 8.74
N GLU A 421 -4.86 14.30 9.17
CA GLU A 421 -3.44 13.99 9.14
C GLU A 421 -2.70 14.75 10.25
N ILE A 422 -1.82 14.07 10.96
CA ILE A 422 -1.07 14.64 12.08
C ILE A 422 0.13 15.46 11.62
N GLU A 423 0.68 15.12 10.45
CA GLU A 423 1.91 15.69 9.91
C GLU A 423 1.63 16.74 8.81
N PRO A 424 1.89 18.05 9.05
CA PRO A 424 1.58 19.11 8.09
C PRO A 424 2.16 18.91 6.69
N LYS A 425 3.34 18.27 6.59
CA LYS A 425 4.03 18.03 5.31
C LYS A 425 3.32 17.04 4.38
N ASN A 426 2.33 16.28 4.88
CA ASN A 426 1.54 15.35 4.08
C ASN A 426 0.22 15.97 3.58
N ILE A 427 -0.29 17.00 4.25
CA ILE A 427 -1.48 17.75 3.85
C ILE A 427 -1.16 18.52 2.55
N ASN A 428 -2.05 18.46 1.55
CA ASN A 428 -1.90 19.12 0.25
C ASN A 428 -0.63 18.73 -0.55
N LYS A 429 0.08 17.66 -0.17
CA LYS A 429 1.33 17.23 -0.81
C LYS A 429 1.13 16.54 -2.16
N THR A 430 0.28 15.50 -2.19
CA THR A 430 -0.01 14.71 -3.40
C THR A 430 -1.34 15.13 -4.04
N VAL A 431 -2.35 15.37 -3.19
CA VAL A 431 -3.71 15.72 -3.59
C VAL A 431 -4.15 16.89 -2.69
N ALA A 432 -4.82 17.88 -3.26
CA ALA A 432 -5.40 18.98 -2.50
C ALA A 432 -6.59 18.49 -1.68
N ALA A 433 -6.67 18.90 -0.42
CA ALA A 433 -7.80 18.70 0.46
C ALA A 433 -8.63 19.97 0.54
N ASP A 434 -9.94 19.84 0.36
CA ASP A 434 -10.92 20.93 0.55
C ASP A 434 -11.05 21.28 2.04
N ILE A 435 -10.97 20.28 2.92
CA ILE A 435 -10.95 20.46 4.37
C ILE A 435 -9.79 19.66 4.96
N ALA A 436 -8.76 20.35 5.45
CA ALA A 436 -7.59 19.75 6.09
C ALA A 436 -7.68 19.87 7.63
N VAL A 437 -7.90 18.74 8.31
CA VAL A 437 -7.94 18.63 9.77
C VAL A 437 -6.59 18.13 10.27
N GLN A 438 -5.81 19.02 10.88
CA GLN A 438 -4.52 18.67 11.47
C GLN A 438 -4.71 18.20 12.91
N GLY A 439 -4.15 17.04 13.26
CA GLY A 439 -4.15 16.49 14.61
C GLY A 439 -4.11 14.96 14.63
N ASP A 440 -4.23 14.36 15.82
CA ASP A 440 -4.47 12.93 15.93
C ASP A 440 -5.84 12.58 15.31
N VAL A 441 -5.90 11.48 14.55
CA VAL A 441 -7.11 11.11 13.81
C VAL A 441 -8.18 10.49 14.72
N ALA A 442 -7.82 9.80 15.80
CA ALA A 442 -8.78 9.25 16.75
C ALA A 442 -9.43 10.37 17.57
N ASP A 443 -8.64 11.31 18.11
CA ASP A 443 -9.21 12.49 18.79
C ASP A 443 -10.09 13.33 17.84
N SER A 444 -9.68 13.46 16.57
CA SER A 444 -10.47 14.17 15.55
C SER A 444 -11.77 13.43 15.21
N MET A 445 -11.75 12.11 15.04
CA MET A 445 -12.97 11.29 14.83
C MET A 445 -13.90 11.35 16.04
N ARG A 446 -13.38 11.26 17.26
CA ARG A 446 -14.17 11.33 18.50
C ARG A 446 -14.96 12.63 18.59
N LYS A 447 -14.36 13.75 18.18
CA LYS A 447 -15.07 15.03 18.05
C LYS A 447 -16.01 15.08 16.84
N LEU A 448 -15.60 14.60 15.67
CA LEU A 448 -16.40 14.60 14.44
C LEU A 448 -17.76 13.92 14.65
N LEU A 449 -17.77 12.78 15.35
CA LEU A 449 -18.99 12.04 15.70
C LEU A 449 -20.00 12.89 16.48
N SER A 450 -19.56 13.86 17.27
CA SER A 450 -20.46 14.76 18.02
C SER A 450 -21.11 15.88 17.17
N PHE A 451 -20.70 16.03 15.91
CA PHE A 451 -21.26 17.00 14.96
C PHE A 451 -22.06 16.35 13.82
N LEU A 452 -22.10 15.02 13.74
CA LEU A 452 -22.91 14.29 12.78
C LEU A 452 -24.37 14.16 13.29
N PRO A 453 -25.37 14.07 12.39
CA PRO A 453 -26.76 13.81 12.78
C PRO A 453 -26.94 12.42 13.38
N GLU A 454 -27.95 12.24 14.24
CA GLU A 454 -28.28 10.94 14.85
C GLU A 454 -28.77 9.90 13.83
N GLU A 455 -29.36 10.36 12.71
CA GLU A 455 -29.77 9.53 11.58
C GLU A 455 -29.06 10.00 10.30
N SER A 456 -28.56 9.05 9.51
CA SER A 456 -27.94 9.27 8.20
C SER A 456 -28.77 8.69 7.07
N ASP A 457 -28.67 9.28 5.87
CA ASP A 457 -29.34 8.76 4.68
C ASP A 457 -29.02 7.27 4.44
N GLU A 458 -30.01 6.49 3.98
CA GLU A 458 -29.82 5.07 3.70
C GLU A 458 -28.82 4.80 2.56
N ARG A 459 -28.58 5.79 1.69
CA ARG A 459 -27.66 5.73 0.53
C ARG A 459 -27.86 4.48 -0.35
N ALA A 460 -29.09 3.97 -0.42
CA ALA A 460 -29.41 2.67 -1.03
C ALA A 460 -28.86 2.50 -2.46
N GLY A 461 -28.96 3.53 -3.30
CA GLY A 461 -28.41 3.52 -4.67
C GLY A 461 -26.88 3.46 -4.73
N TRP A 462 -26.17 3.96 -3.71
CA TRP A 462 -24.71 3.89 -3.62
C TRP A 462 -24.25 2.49 -3.20
N PHE A 463 -24.84 1.95 -2.14
CA PHE A 463 -24.55 0.57 -1.70
C PHE A 463 -24.96 -0.46 -2.74
N ALA A 464 -26.08 -0.29 -3.44
CA ALA A 464 -26.45 -1.16 -4.56
C ALA A 464 -25.39 -1.16 -5.69
N LYS A 465 -24.78 0.00 -5.98
CA LYS A 465 -23.71 0.09 -6.98
C LYS A 465 -22.40 -0.56 -6.50
N ILE A 466 -22.07 -0.44 -5.22
CA ILE A 466 -20.91 -1.11 -4.60
C ILE A 466 -21.09 -2.62 -4.60
N GLN A 467 -22.27 -3.11 -4.19
CA GLN A 467 -22.59 -4.53 -4.18
C GLN A 467 -22.58 -5.14 -5.59
N GLN A 468 -23.05 -4.39 -6.60
CA GLN A 468 -22.87 -4.78 -7.99
C GLN A 468 -21.37 -4.95 -8.34
N TRP A 469 -20.50 -4.00 -7.97
CA TRP A 469 -19.06 -4.11 -8.25
C TRP A 469 -18.35 -5.22 -7.46
N LYS A 470 -18.83 -5.56 -6.26
CA LYS A 470 -18.33 -6.73 -5.51
C LYS A 470 -18.62 -8.03 -6.24
N GLY A 471 -19.83 -8.18 -6.79
CA GLY A 471 -20.23 -9.34 -7.59
C GLY A 471 -19.58 -9.39 -8.98
N ASP A 472 -19.48 -8.25 -9.66
CA ASP A 472 -18.89 -8.15 -11.01
C ASP A 472 -17.36 -8.35 -11.00
N TYR A 473 -16.67 -7.92 -9.92
CA TYR A 473 -15.20 -7.84 -9.86
C TYR A 473 -14.58 -8.34 -8.54
N PRO A 474 -14.85 -9.58 -8.10
CA PRO A 474 -14.16 -10.20 -6.96
C PRO A 474 -12.67 -10.45 -7.26
N PHE A 475 -11.88 -10.75 -6.22
CA PHE A 475 -10.55 -11.32 -6.41
C PHE A 475 -10.71 -12.74 -6.96
N VAL A 476 -10.14 -13.01 -8.13
CA VAL A 476 -10.27 -14.30 -8.83
C VAL A 476 -8.94 -14.71 -9.47
N TYR A 477 -8.74 -16.02 -9.52
CA TYR A 477 -7.61 -16.69 -10.15
C TYR A 477 -8.12 -18.00 -10.79
N HIS A 478 -7.25 -18.73 -11.49
CA HIS A 478 -7.56 -20.10 -11.91
C HIS A 478 -7.07 -21.09 -10.83
N PRO A 479 -7.96 -21.85 -10.16
CA PRO A 479 -7.56 -22.85 -9.16
C PRO A 479 -6.65 -23.94 -9.75
N THR A 480 -5.92 -24.66 -8.90
CA THR A 480 -5.14 -25.82 -9.31
C THR A 480 -6.08 -26.92 -9.84
N PRO A 481 -5.86 -27.41 -11.07
CA PRO A 481 -6.64 -28.52 -11.64
C PRO A 481 -6.70 -29.75 -10.74
N THR A 482 -7.86 -30.38 -10.65
CA THR A 482 -8.07 -31.64 -9.90
C THR A 482 -7.48 -32.85 -10.61
N ASP A 483 -7.32 -32.79 -11.93
CA ASP A 483 -6.85 -33.88 -12.78
C ASP A 483 -5.50 -33.54 -13.42
N GLY A 484 -4.45 -34.30 -13.08
CA GLY A 484 -3.11 -34.19 -13.65
C GLY A 484 -2.06 -33.54 -12.72
N PRO A 485 -0.78 -33.52 -13.13
CA PRO A 485 0.29 -32.87 -12.37
C PRO A 485 0.20 -31.36 -12.55
N ALA A 486 -0.30 -30.65 -11.54
CA ALA A 486 -0.39 -29.20 -11.53
C ALA A 486 0.23 -28.59 -10.27
N SER A 487 1.06 -27.56 -10.45
CA SER A 487 1.69 -26.82 -9.36
C SER A 487 0.66 -26.06 -8.53
N LEU A 488 0.93 -25.96 -7.23
CA LEU A 488 0.08 -25.31 -6.24
C LEU A 488 -0.15 -23.83 -6.57
N LYS A 489 -1.39 -23.33 -6.50
CA LYS A 489 -1.65 -21.89 -6.68
C LYS A 489 -1.34 -21.13 -5.38
N PRO A 490 -0.63 -19.99 -5.45
CA PRO A 490 -0.26 -19.25 -4.24
C PRO A 490 -1.50 -18.70 -3.49
N GLN A 491 -2.57 -18.37 -4.20
CA GLN A 491 -3.83 -17.93 -3.61
C GLN A 491 -4.44 -19.02 -2.71
N GLU A 492 -4.38 -20.30 -3.12
CA GLU A 492 -4.90 -21.44 -2.33
C GLU A 492 -4.15 -21.61 -1.00
N VAL A 493 -2.85 -21.33 -0.97
CA VAL A 493 -2.03 -21.36 0.26
C VAL A 493 -2.51 -20.30 1.25
N ILE A 494 -2.78 -19.08 0.77
CA ILE A 494 -3.33 -18.00 1.59
C ILE A 494 -4.75 -18.34 2.06
N GLU A 495 -5.61 -18.88 1.19
CA GLU A 495 -6.99 -19.26 1.53
C GLU A 495 -7.06 -20.44 2.49
N SER A 496 -6.08 -21.35 2.45
CA SER A 496 -5.95 -22.45 3.43
C SER A 496 -5.53 -21.92 4.80
N LEU A 497 -4.58 -20.97 4.85
CA LEU A 497 -4.20 -20.27 6.07
C LEU A 497 -5.36 -19.43 6.63
N ASP A 498 -6.07 -18.69 5.77
CA ASP A 498 -7.20 -17.82 6.14
C ASP A 498 -8.31 -18.59 6.86
N LYS A 499 -8.70 -19.75 6.31
CA LYS A 499 -9.69 -20.67 6.89
C LYS A 499 -9.26 -21.19 8.26
N TRP A 500 -8.01 -21.67 8.39
CA TRP A 500 -7.49 -22.15 9.68
C TRP A 500 -7.48 -21.04 10.73
N CYS A 501 -7.06 -19.83 10.34
CA CYS A 501 -7.02 -18.68 11.24
C CYS A 501 -8.42 -18.18 11.65
N GLU A 502 -9.45 -18.30 10.80
CA GLU A 502 -10.84 -18.02 11.18
C GLU A 502 -11.35 -19.03 12.22
N GLU A 503 -11.06 -20.33 12.04
CA GLU A 503 -11.42 -21.38 13.03
C GLU A 503 -10.68 -21.22 14.37
N TYR A 504 -9.44 -20.73 14.35
CA TYR A 504 -8.61 -20.48 15.55
C TYR A 504 -8.94 -19.17 16.29
N GLY A 505 -9.56 -18.21 15.62
CA GLY A 505 -9.75 -16.84 16.10
C GLY A 505 -8.64 -15.90 15.62
N LYS A 506 -8.95 -15.09 14.60
CA LYS A 506 -8.00 -14.19 13.93
C LYS A 506 -7.41 -13.11 14.84
N GLU A 507 -8.07 -12.78 15.95
CA GLU A 507 -7.55 -11.85 16.96
C GLU A 507 -6.27 -12.38 17.63
N ASN A 508 -6.06 -13.70 17.62
CA ASN A 508 -4.92 -14.40 18.20
C ASN A 508 -3.79 -14.64 17.17
N VAL A 509 -3.91 -14.11 15.95
CA VAL A 509 -2.95 -14.28 14.86
C VAL A 509 -2.35 -12.93 14.46
N VAL A 510 -1.03 -12.90 14.23
CA VAL A 510 -0.33 -11.81 13.55
C VAL A 510 0.35 -12.38 12.32
N VAL A 511 0.26 -11.66 11.20
CA VAL A 511 0.87 -12.02 9.93
C VAL A 511 1.94 -10.98 9.59
N THR A 512 3.14 -11.47 9.31
CA THR A 512 4.22 -10.67 8.70
C THR A 512 4.38 -11.06 7.24
N THR A 513 5.03 -10.21 6.44
CA THR A 513 5.40 -10.60 5.08
C THR A 513 6.76 -10.08 4.66
N GLY A 514 7.39 -10.77 3.72
CA GLY A 514 8.38 -10.17 2.82
C GLY A 514 7.74 -9.24 1.79
N VAL A 515 8.43 -9.01 0.67
CA VAL A 515 7.99 -8.10 -0.40
C VAL A 515 8.00 -8.81 -1.75
N GLY A 516 6.89 -8.70 -2.48
CA GLY A 516 6.67 -9.41 -3.74
C GLY A 516 5.19 -9.70 -4.03
N GLN A 517 4.91 -10.75 -4.79
CA GLN A 517 3.53 -11.14 -5.10
C GLN A 517 2.83 -11.78 -3.89
N HIS A 518 3.54 -12.58 -3.09
CA HIS A 518 3.05 -13.19 -1.84
C HIS A 518 2.50 -12.15 -0.85
N GLN A 519 3.14 -10.99 -0.75
CA GLN A 519 2.68 -9.83 0.03
C GLN A 519 1.30 -9.34 -0.46
N MET A 520 1.10 -9.25 -1.77
CA MET A 520 -0.18 -8.81 -2.36
C MET A 520 -1.25 -9.89 -2.23
N TRP A 521 -0.93 -11.17 -2.47
CA TRP A 521 -1.86 -12.27 -2.26
C TRP A 521 -2.30 -12.40 -0.80
N ALA A 522 -1.41 -12.15 0.17
CA ALA A 522 -1.78 -12.03 1.58
C ALA A 522 -2.80 -10.88 1.81
N CYS A 523 -2.57 -9.70 1.22
CA CYS A 523 -3.49 -8.57 1.33
C CYS A 523 -4.86 -8.83 0.64
N GLN A 524 -4.89 -9.63 -0.43
CA GLN A 524 -6.08 -9.91 -1.23
C GLN A 524 -6.91 -11.10 -0.70
N HIS A 525 -6.26 -12.20 -0.30
CA HIS A 525 -6.92 -13.47 0.01
C HIS A 525 -7.05 -13.75 1.52
N TYR A 526 -6.27 -13.11 2.38
CA TYR A 526 -6.52 -13.14 3.83
C TYR A 526 -7.53 -12.05 4.21
N ARG A 527 -8.57 -12.39 4.98
CA ARG A 527 -9.56 -11.43 5.50
C ARG A 527 -9.04 -10.79 6.79
N TRP A 528 -8.92 -9.47 6.79
CA TRP A 528 -8.34 -8.69 7.90
C TRP A 528 -9.45 -8.12 8.80
N ARG A 529 -9.41 -8.49 10.08
CA ARG A 529 -10.50 -8.19 11.03
C ARG A 529 -10.09 -7.40 12.27
N HIS A 530 -8.81 -7.50 12.66
CA HIS A 530 -8.31 -6.98 13.94
C HIS A 530 -7.09 -6.07 13.76
N PRO A 531 -6.95 -5.02 14.58
CA PRO A 531 -5.89 -4.03 14.42
C PRO A 531 -4.51 -4.62 14.69
N ARG A 532 -3.49 -4.06 14.01
CA ARG A 532 -2.06 -4.42 14.18
C ARG A 532 -1.74 -5.91 13.90
N THR A 533 -2.56 -6.56 13.06
CA THR A 533 -2.34 -7.97 12.66
C THR A 533 -1.56 -8.13 11.34
N LEU A 534 -1.49 -7.12 10.45
CA LEU A 534 -0.57 -7.13 9.30
C LEU A 534 0.69 -6.31 9.57
N ILE A 535 1.86 -6.94 9.51
CA ILE A 535 3.18 -6.34 9.74
C ILE A 535 4.07 -6.54 8.51
N SER A 536 4.12 -5.54 7.62
CA SER A 536 4.78 -5.64 6.32
C SER A 536 5.35 -4.29 5.88
N SER A 537 6.51 -4.31 5.21
CA SER A 537 7.16 -3.12 4.63
C SER A 537 6.49 -2.72 3.32
N GLY A 538 5.91 -1.52 3.26
CA GLY A 538 5.13 -1.08 2.09
C GLY A 538 5.61 0.24 1.48
N GLY A 539 6.06 1.19 2.29
CA GLY A 539 6.57 2.48 1.83
C GLY A 539 8.00 2.45 1.30
N LEU A 540 8.86 1.55 1.83
CA LEU A 540 10.18 1.28 1.26
C LEU A 540 10.21 -0.01 0.43
N GLY A 541 9.47 -1.04 0.83
CA GLY A 541 9.43 -2.32 0.12
C GLY A 541 10.68 -3.16 0.33
N THR A 542 11.14 -3.29 1.57
CA THR A 542 12.36 -4.05 1.91
C THR A 542 12.15 -5.55 1.84
N MET A 543 12.74 -6.20 0.83
CA MET A 543 12.88 -7.66 0.79
C MET A 543 13.70 -8.17 1.98
N GLY A 544 13.31 -9.31 2.56
CA GLY A 544 13.90 -9.83 3.80
C GLY A 544 13.37 -9.20 5.10
N TYR A 545 12.33 -8.36 5.04
CA TYR A 545 11.66 -7.81 6.22
C TYR A 545 10.90 -8.87 7.04
N GLY A 546 10.26 -9.83 6.37
CA GLY A 546 9.28 -10.77 6.95
C GLY A 546 9.76 -11.47 8.22
N LEU A 547 10.70 -12.41 8.07
CA LEU A 547 11.21 -13.22 9.18
C LEU A 547 11.71 -12.42 10.40
N PRO A 548 12.60 -11.41 10.28
CA PRO A 548 12.99 -10.64 11.45
C PRO A 548 11.82 -9.86 12.05
N ALA A 549 10.91 -9.30 11.25
CA ALA A 549 9.70 -8.67 11.78
C ALA A 549 8.80 -9.68 12.53
N ALA A 550 8.70 -10.93 12.06
CA ALA A 550 7.99 -12.01 12.74
C ALA A 550 8.58 -12.32 14.12
N ILE A 551 9.91 -12.42 14.22
CA ILE A 551 10.63 -12.66 15.48
C ILE A 551 10.35 -11.51 16.47
N GLY A 552 10.36 -10.27 15.99
CA GLY A 552 9.98 -9.09 16.76
C GLY A 552 8.54 -9.08 17.23
N ALA A 553 7.59 -9.37 16.33
CA ALA A 553 6.16 -9.47 16.60
C ALA A 553 5.86 -10.55 17.64
N LYS A 554 6.48 -11.73 17.51
CA LYS A 554 6.36 -12.84 18.47
C LYS A 554 6.96 -12.51 19.83
N ARG A 555 7.98 -11.63 19.90
CA ARG A 555 8.51 -11.09 21.16
C ARG A 555 7.60 -10.03 21.80
N ALA A 556 6.77 -9.35 21.01
CA ALA A 556 5.75 -8.42 21.51
C ALA A 556 4.49 -9.13 22.02
N ALA A 557 4.08 -10.23 21.38
CA ALA A 557 2.91 -11.03 21.73
C ALA A 557 3.24 -12.54 21.72
N PRO A 558 3.95 -13.07 22.74
CA PRO A 558 4.38 -14.46 22.80
C PRO A 558 3.24 -15.49 22.76
N GLU A 559 2.06 -15.11 23.24
CA GLU A 559 0.84 -15.91 23.25
C GLU A 559 0.24 -16.10 21.85
N LYS A 560 0.40 -15.12 20.95
CA LYS A 560 -0.19 -15.16 19.61
C LYS A 560 0.53 -16.12 18.68
N VAL A 561 -0.19 -16.62 17.70
CA VAL A 561 0.41 -17.29 16.54
C VAL A 561 0.95 -16.21 15.62
N VAL A 562 2.24 -16.28 15.26
CA VAL A 562 2.86 -15.31 14.35
C VAL A 562 3.31 -16.03 13.09
N VAL A 563 2.69 -15.70 11.97
CA VAL A 563 2.92 -16.32 10.66
C VAL A 563 3.67 -15.35 9.77
N ASP A 564 4.82 -15.75 9.24
CA ASP A 564 5.53 -15.01 8.21
C ASP A 564 5.18 -15.58 6.83
N ILE A 565 4.57 -14.75 5.99
CA ILE A 565 4.26 -15.10 4.60
C ILE A 565 5.35 -14.47 3.74
N ASP A 566 6.38 -15.24 3.41
CA ASP A 566 7.55 -14.76 2.67
C ASP A 566 7.63 -15.40 1.28
N GLY A 567 8.29 -14.71 0.35
CA GLY A 567 8.67 -15.25 -0.96
C GLY A 567 10.11 -15.71 -0.91
N ASP A 568 10.43 -16.78 -1.64
CA ASP A 568 11.78 -17.32 -1.75
C ASP A 568 12.91 -16.27 -1.87
N ALA A 569 12.77 -15.30 -2.78
CA ALA A 569 13.75 -14.25 -3.04
C ALA A 569 13.84 -13.20 -1.91
N SER A 570 12.77 -13.00 -1.14
CA SER A 570 12.80 -12.16 0.06
C SER A 570 13.40 -12.93 1.24
N PHE A 571 12.98 -14.18 1.44
CA PHE A 571 13.45 -15.05 2.52
C PHE A 571 14.97 -15.27 2.46
N VAL A 572 15.57 -15.49 1.28
CA VAL A 572 17.03 -15.67 1.17
C VAL A 572 17.85 -14.44 1.56
N MET A 573 17.25 -13.24 1.71
CA MET A 573 17.97 -12.06 2.17
C MET A 573 18.19 -12.02 3.70
N SER A 574 17.32 -12.65 4.49
CA SER A 574 17.40 -12.63 5.97
C SER A 574 17.13 -13.97 6.65
N GLY A 575 16.93 -15.05 5.90
CA GLY A 575 16.59 -16.40 6.39
C GLY A 575 17.53 -16.99 7.43
N LEU A 576 18.77 -16.49 7.53
CA LEU A 576 19.70 -16.83 8.62
C LEU A 576 19.16 -16.49 10.02
N GLU A 577 18.20 -15.55 10.14
CA GLU A 577 17.54 -15.23 11.40
C GLU A 577 16.66 -16.38 11.94
N LEU A 578 16.43 -17.45 11.15
CA LEU A 578 15.91 -18.73 11.69
C LEU A 578 16.82 -19.29 12.78
N MET A 579 18.14 -19.08 12.68
CA MET A 579 19.09 -19.44 13.75
C MET A 579 18.84 -18.62 15.02
N THR A 580 18.40 -17.37 14.90
CA THR A 580 18.04 -16.50 16.03
C THR A 580 16.71 -16.97 16.63
N ALA A 581 15.71 -17.26 15.82
CA ALA A 581 14.44 -17.82 16.29
C ALA A 581 14.64 -19.14 17.05
N SER A 582 15.49 -20.03 16.52
CA SER A 582 15.88 -21.31 17.10
C SER A 582 16.68 -21.16 18.40
N GLN A 583 17.69 -20.28 18.43
CA GLN A 583 18.52 -20.02 19.61
C GLN A 583 17.72 -19.48 20.82
N TYR A 584 16.65 -18.73 20.57
CA TYR A 584 15.90 -18.02 21.58
C TYR A 584 14.49 -18.60 21.84
N ASP A 585 14.13 -19.75 21.25
CA ASP A 585 12.77 -20.33 21.36
C ASP A 585 11.66 -19.32 20.99
N VAL A 586 11.78 -18.76 19.79
CA VAL A 586 10.78 -17.85 19.21
C VAL A 586 9.97 -18.61 18.16
N GLY A 587 8.77 -19.05 18.55
CA GLY A 587 7.84 -19.79 17.71
C GLY A 587 7.19 -18.97 16.59
N VAL A 588 7.97 -18.58 15.59
CA VAL A 588 7.49 -18.05 14.31
C VAL A 588 7.15 -19.19 13.35
N LYS A 589 6.05 -19.04 12.62
CA LYS A 589 5.59 -19.98 11.60
C LYS A 589 5.86 -19.38 10.22
N VAL A 590 6.89 -19.83 9.50
CA VAL A 590 7.32 -19.23 8.23
C VAL A 590 6.77 -20.03 7.04
N ILE A 591 6.01 -19.40 6.14
CA ILE A 591 5.63 -19.97 4.84
C ILE A 591 6.51 -19.31 3.78
N VAL A 592 7.31 -20.11 3.07
CA VAL A 592 8.10 -19.66 1.92
C VAL A 592 7.38 -20.05 0.64
N PHE A 593 6.92 -19.04 -0.10
CA PHE A 593 6.34 -19.17 -1.43
C PHE A 593 7.48 -19.38 -2.43
N ASN A 594 7.74 -20.64 -2.76
CA ASN A 594 8.86 -21.08 -3.58
C ASN A 594 8.41 -21.27 -5.04
N ASN A 595 8.24 -20.14 -5.73
CA ASN A 595 8.00 -20.08 -7.18
C ASN A 595 9.33 -20.05 -7.99
N ARG A 596 10.49 -20.06 -7.31
CA ARG A 596 11.86 -20.00 -7.89
C ARG A 596 12.13 -18.71 -8.68
N HIS A 597 11.42 -17.63 -8.37
CA HIS A 597 11.37 -16.45 -9.21
C HIS A 597 11.11 -15.15 -8.41
N GLN A 598 11.74 -14.05 -8.84
CA GLN A 598 11.35 -12.70 -8.42
C GLN A 598 10.02 -12.30 -9.09
N GLY A 599 8.95 -13.00 -8.77
CA GLY A 599 7.69 -13.01 -9.54
C GLY A 599 7.07 -11.62 -9.77
N MET A 600 7.21 -10.70 -8.81
CA MET A 600 6.76 -9.31 -8.99
C MET A 600 7.55 -8.58 -10.08
N VAL A 601 8.86 -8.82 -10.19
CA VAL A 601 9.71 -8.26 -11.24
C VAL A 601 9.39 -8.91 -12.59
N ILE A 602 9.09 -10.21 -12.60
CA ILE A 602 8.72 -10.96 -13.81
C ILE A 602 7.37 -10.49 -14.37
N GLN A 603 6.36 -10.33 -13.52
CA GLN A 603 5.06 -9.76 -13.89
C GLN A 603 5.22 -8.39 -14.58
N TRP A 604 6.14 -7.54 -14.11
CA TRP A 604 6.47 -6.28 -14.79
C TRP A 604 7.26 -6.46 -16.09
N GLN A 605 8.10 -7.49 -16.19
CA GLN A 605 8.81 -7.86 -17.43
C GLN A 605 7.85 -8.36 -18.52
N ASP A 606 6.79 -9.06 -18.13
CA ASP A 606 5.72 -9.49 -19.03
C ASP A 606 4.95 -8.29 -19.57
N PHE A 607 4.44 -7.41 -18.68
CA PHE A 607 3.65 -6.24 -19.09
C PHE A 607 4.43 -5.18 -19.87
N PHE A 608 5.71 -4.93 -19.56
CA PHE A 608 6.44 -3.76 -20.08
C PHE A 608 7.71 -4.08 -20.89
N TYR A 609 8.25 -5.29 -20.78
CA TYR A 609 9.56 -5.64 -21.36
C TYR A 609 9.51 -6.87 -22.29
N LYS A 610 8.32 -7.21 -22.81
CA LYS A 610 8.09 -8.29 -23.79
C LYS A 610 8.49 -9.67 -23.25
N ALA A 611 8.11 -9.98 -22.01
CA ALA A 611 8.42 -11.24 -21.33
C ALA A 611 9.92 -11.62 -21.37
N ARG A 612 10.80 -10.62 -21.27
CA ARG A 612 12.24 -10.84 -21.17
C ARG A 612 12.64 -10.98 -19.70
N HIS A 613 13.04 -12.18 -19.29
CA HIS A 613 13.38 -12.51 -17.88
C HIS A 613 14.89 -12.70 -17.61
N PRO A 614 15.77 -11.72 -17.89
CA PRO A 614 17.23 -11.96 -17.88
C PRO A 614 17.83 -12.25 -16.49
N TYR A 615 17.15 -11.86 -15.40
CA TYR A 615 17.66 -11.96 -14.02
C TYR A 615 16.58 -12.33 -12.99
N GLY A 616 15.38 -12.72 -13.43
CA GLY A 616 14.25 -13.00 -12.54
C GLY A 616 14.24 -14.40 -11.93
N VAL A 617 14.96 -15.35 -12.54
CA VAL A 617 15.02 -16.76 -12.13
C VAL A 617 16.00 -16.94 -10.96
N MET A 618 15.57 -17.62 -9.90
CA MET A 618 16.33 -17.81 -8.65
C MET A 618 16.89 -19.23 -8.53
N SER A 619 18.17 -19.34 -8.13
CA SER A 619 18.79 -20.61 -7.74
C SER A 619 18.67 -20.80 -6.22
N ASN A 620 17.49 -21.20 -5.76
CA ASN A 620 17.20 -21.39 -4.33
C ASN A 620 17.94 -22.60 -3.74
N PRO A 621 18.34 -22.55 -2.45
CA PRO A 621 18.71 -23.73 -1.69
C PRO A 621 17.49 -24.64 -1.47
N ASP A 622 17.72 -25.88 -1.04
CA ASP A 622 16.63 -26.70 -0.47
C ASP A 622 16.25 -26.12 0.90
N PHE A 623 15.10 -25.44 0.98
CA PHE A 623 14.68 -24.74 2.20
C PHE A 623 14.42 -25.67 3.39
N VAL A 624 13.98 -26.91 3.15
CA VAL A 624 13.81 -27.92 4.20
C VAL A 624 15.17 -28.31 4.79
N THR A 625 16.17 -28.54 3.95
CA THR A 625 17.54 -28.86 4.39
C THR A 625 18.18 -27.67 5.10
N LEU A 626 17.95 -26.45 4.60
CA LEU A 626 18.43 -25.22 5.21
C LEU A 626 17.84 -25.00 6.61
N ALA A 627 16.52 -25.09 6.76
CA ALA A 627 15.84 -24.93 8.04
C ALA A 627 16.27 -26.00 9.07
N ASN A 628 16.35 -27.27 8.65
CA ASN A 628 16.87 -28.35 9.49
C ASN A 628 18.32 -28.08 9.95
N SER A 629 19.18 -27.50 9.10
CA SER A 629 20.55 -27.13 9.49
C SER A 629 20.63 -26.02 10.56
N MET A 630 19.54 -25.26 10.74
CA MET A 630 19.37 -24.22 11.76
C MET A 630 18.58 -24.70 13.00
N GLY A 631 18.22 -25.99 13.06
CA GLY A 631 17.44 -26.57 14.16
C GLY A 631 15.94 -26.24 14.11
N VAL A 632 15.41 -25.92 12.93
CA VAL A 632 14.01 -25.53 12.71
C VAL A 632 13.25 -26.69 12.04
N HIS A 633 12.06 -27.05 12.55
CA HIS A 633 11.22 -28.06 11.90
C HIS A 633 10.76 -27.56 10.53
N ALA A 634 10.78 -28.44 9.53
CA ALA A 634 10.53 -28.03 8.15
C ALA A 634 9.63 -29.01 7.40
N ILE A 635 8.67 -28.42 6.69
CA ILE A 635 7.59 -29.08 5.97
C ILE A 635 7.69 -28.65 4.51
N ARG A 636 7.50 -29.57 3.55
CA ARG A 636 7.34 -29.24 2.13
C ARG A 636 5.92 -29.56 1.69
N CYS A 637 5.34 -28.70 0.85
CA CYS A 637 4.04 -28.89 0.21
C CYS A 637 4.18 -28.51 -1.27
N ASP A 638 4.00 -29.48 -2.17
CA ASP A 638 4.22 -29.34 -3.61
C ASP A 638 2.96 -29.56 -4.46
N ASN A 639 1.83 -29.88 -3.82
CA ASN A 639 0.56 -30.17 -4.48
C ASN A 639 -0.64 -29.70 -3.63
N ALA A 640 -1.79 -29.48 -4.28
CA ALA A 640 -2.99 -28.95 -3.63
C ALA A 640 -3.75 -29.98 -2.77
N ALA A 641 -3.57 -31.29 -2.99
CA ALA A 641 -4.25 -32.32 -2.23
C ALA A 641 -3.70 -32.44 -0.80
N ASP A 642 -2.39 -32.29 -0.63
CA ASP A 642 -1.73 -32.32 0.68
C ASP A 642 -1.83 -31.00 1.45
N LEU A 643 -2.11 -29.87 0.78
CA LEU A 643 -2.13 -28.53 1.39
C LEU A 643 -2.96 -28.44 2.69
N PRO A 644 -4.20 -28.97 2.79
CA PRO A 644 -4.96 -28.89 4.04
C PRO A 644 -4.30 -29.64 5.21
N ALA A 645 -3.71 -30.80 4.95
CA ALA A 645 -3.00 -31.58 5.95
C ALA A 645 -1.67 -30.92 6.36
N LYS A 646 -0.95 -30.35 5.40
CA LYS A 646 0.33 -29.65 5.61
C LYS A 646 0.17 -28.31 6.32
N MET A 647 -0.86 -27.54 5.98
CA MET A 647 -1.24 -26.32 6.70
C MET A 647 -1.62 -26.64 8.15
N LYS A 648 -2.37 -27.73 8.37
CA LYS A 648 -2.69 -28.19 9.72
C LYS A 648 -1.43 -28.57 10.52
N GLU A 649 -0.54 -29.38 9.96
CA GLU A 649 0.75 -29.76 10.58
C GLU A 649 1.56 -28.51 10.98
N PHE A 650 1.65 -27.53 10.07
CA PHE A 650 2.35 -26.27 10.27
C PHE A 650 1.74 -25.39 11.37
N MET A 651 0.41 -25.22 11.37
CA MET A 651 -0.29 -24.36 12.33
C MET A 651 -0.41 -25.00 13.72
N GLU A 652 -0.59 -26.32 13.82
CA GLU A 652 -0.62 -27.04 15.10
C GLU A 652 0.77 -27.27 15.73
N TYR A 653 1.86 -27.04 14.99
CA TYR A 653 3.22 -27.13 15.53
C TYR A 653 3.43 -26.19 16.74
N ASP A 654 4.28 -26.61 17.68
CA ASP A 654 4.58 -25.93 18.95
C ASP A 654 4.80 -24.43 18.78
N ASN A 655 3.92 -23.62 19.39
CA ASN A 655 3.92 -22.16 19.29
C ASN A 655 5.10 -21.48 20.03
N SER A 656 5.99 -22.26 20.67
CA SER A 656 7.27 -21.82 21.24
C SER A 656 8.48 -22.12 20.34
N ARG A 657 8.35 -22.98 19.33
CA ARG A 657 9.45 -23.40 18.45
C ARG A 657 9.22 -22.95 17.00
N PRO A 658 10.24 -22.47 16.28
CA PRO A 658 10.07 -22.05 14.89
C PRO A 658 9.76 -23.26 13.99
N VAL A 659 8.97 -23.02 12.94
CA VAL A 659 8.67 -23.99 11.87
C VAL A 659 8.65 -23.30 10.51
N LEU A 660 9.11 -24.00 9.47
CA LEU A 660 9.08 -23.53 8.08
C LEU A 660 8.23 -24.46 7.19
N LEU A 661 7.40 -23.86 6.33
CA LEU A 661 6.65 -24.51 5.27
C LEU A 661 7.17 -24.02 3.91
N ASP A 662 7.90 -24.87 3.19
CA ASP A 662 8.32 -24.68 1.81
C ASP A 662 7.14 -25.02 0.89
N ALA A 663 6.42 -24.00 0.44
CA ALA A 663 5.25 -24.12 -0.42
C ALA A 663 5.69 -23.95 -1.89
N CYS A 664 5.86 -25.06 -2.59
CA CYS A 664 6.29 -25.07 -4.00
C CYS A 664 5.09 -24.69 -4.90
N VAL A 665 4.95 -23.40 -5.16
CA VAL A 665 3.86 -22.80 -5.94
C VAL A 665 4.24 -22.63 -7.41
N ILE A 666 3.24 -22.44 -8.28
CA ILE A 666 3.45 -22.21 -9.72
C ILE A 666 4.41 -21.02 -9.98
N GLU A 667 5.31 -21.20 -10.93
CA GLU A 667 6.34 -20.22 -11.30
C GLU A 667 5.75 -18.95 -11.93
N THR A 668 4.70 -19.12 -12.74
CA THR A 668 4.05 -18.07 -13.53
C THR A 668 2.60 -17.84 -13.04
N GLU A 669 2.43 -16.84 -12.18
CA GLU A 669 1.12 -16.31 -11.78
C GLU A 669 1.17 -14.78 -11.71
N THR A 670 0.03 -14.12 -11.96
CA THR A 670 -0.11 -12.66 -11.99
C THR A 670 -0.98 -12.17 -10.83
N VAL A 671 -0.50 -11.18 -10.08
CA VAL A 671 -1.33 -10.47 -9.10
C VAL A 671 -2.35 -9.60 -9.84
N CYS A 672 -3.62 -9.98 -9.79
CA CYS A 672 -4.74 -9.22 -10.33
C CYS A 672 -5.74 -8.82 -9.21
N PRO A 673 -6.44 -7.68 -9.30
CA PRO A 673 -6.30 -6.62 -10.30
C PRO A 673 -4.92 -5.93 -10.29
N GLN A 674 -4.59 -5.21 -11.35
CA GLN A 674 -3.40 -4.35 -11.40
C GLN A 674 -3.67 -3.01 -12.12
N VAL A 675 -3.48 -1.88 -11.43
CA VAL A 675 -3.39 -0.55 -12.05
C VAL A 675 -1.99 -0.35 -12.60
N LEU A 676 -1.83 -0.28 -13.93
CA LEU A 676 -0.53 -0.06 -14.57
C LEU A 676 -0.03 1.38 -14.37
N PRO A 677 1.28 1.66 -14.43
CA PRO A 677 1.83 3.01 -14.30
C PRO A 677 1.21 4.00 -15.29
N GLY A 678 0.89 5.20 -14.81
CA GLY A 678 0.25 6.25 -15.61
C GLY A 678 -1.23 6.03 -15.91
N LYS A 679 -1.86 4.97 -15.38
CA LYS A 679 -3.31 4.73 -15.46
C LYS A 679 -4.06 5.25 -14.24
N ALA A 680 -5.33 5.61 -14.41
CA ALA A 680 -6.20 5.94 -13.29
C ALA A 680 -6.71 4.64 -12.62
N LEU A 681 -7.20 4.71 -11.38
CA LEU A 681 -7.61 3.51 -10.63
C LEU A 681 -8.72 2.67 -11.28
N HIS A 682 -9.54 3.27 -12.15
CA HIS A 682 -10.60 2.58 -12.88
C HIS A 682 -10.11 1.91 -14.17
N ASP A 683 -8.88 2.21 -14.62
CA ASP A 683 -8.24 1.65 -15.82
C ASP A 683 -7.33 0.44 -15.45
N MET A 684 -7.81 -0.38 -14.50
CA MET A 684 -7.09 -1.54 -13.98
C MET A 684 -7.19 -2.76 -14.92
N VAL A 685 -6.11 -3.52 -15.00
CA VAL A 685 -6.08 -4.84 -15.62
C VAL A 685 -6.78 -5.83 -14.68
N MET A 686 -7.79 -6.53 -15.21
CA MET A 686 -8.50 -7.60 -14.52
C MET A 686 -7.97 -8.97 -14.95
N HIS A 687 -8.19 -9.98 -14.12
CA HIS A 687 -7.79 -11.37 -14.43
C HIS A 687 -8.51 -11.90 -15.70
N LYS A 688 -7.81 -12.73 -16.50
CA LYS A 688 -8.28 -13.23 -17.81
C LYS A 688 -9.68 -13.87 -17.76
N SER A 689 -10.05 -14.53 -16.66
CA SER A 689 -11.36 -15.19 -16.50
C SER A 689 -12.55 -14.23 -16.64
N LEU A 690 -12.51 -13.05 -16.00
CA LEU A 690 -13.59 -12.05 -16.06
C LEU A 690 -13.74 -11.45 -17.46
N VAL A 691 -12.62 -11.29 -18.18
CA VAL A 691 -12.61 -10.80 -19.56
C VAL A 691 -13.28 -11.83 -20.49
N LYS A 692 -12.95 -13.12 -20.33
CA LYS A 692 -13.57 -14.20 -21.12
C LYS A 692 -15.08 -14.26 -20.93
N GLU A 693 -15.56 -14.16 -19.69
CA GLU A 693 -17.00 -14.15 -19.39
C GLU A 693 -17.71 -12.93 -20.00
N ALA A 694 -17.13 -11.73 -19.88
CA ALA A 694 -17.67 -10.52 -20.49
C ALA A 694 -17.72 -10.59 -22.03
N ILE A 695 -16.70 -11.18 -22.66
CA ILE A 695 -16.66 -11.43 -24.12
C ILE A 695 -17.72 -12.45 -24.51
N THR A 696 -17.88 -13.56 -23.78
CA THR A 696 -18.91 -14.57 -24.05
C THR A 696 -20.31 -13.96 -23.96
N LYS A 697 -20.62 -13.21 -22.89
CA LYS A 697 -21.88 -12.46 -22.75
C LYS A 697 -22.09 -11.47 -23.91
N SER A 698 -21.05 -10.76 -24.33
CA SER A 698 -21.11 -9.77 -25.42
C SER A 698 -21.25 -10.40 -26.82
N ALA A 699 -20.62 -11.54 -27.06
CA ALA A 699 -20.71 -12.28 -28.32
C ALA A 699 -22.13 -12.81 -28.56
N ILE A 700 -22.77 -13.25 -27.48
CA ILE A 700 -24.17 -13.68 -27.45
C ILE A 700 -25.13 -12.51 -27.70
N LEU A 701 -24.89 -11.33 -27.11
CA LEU A 701 -25.77 -10.15 -27.27
C LEU A 701 -25.63 -9.40 -28.61
N ILE A 702 -24.42 -9.30 -29.17
CA ILE A 702 -24.10 -8.34 -30.25
C ILE A 702 -23.93 -9.05 -31.61
N GLY A 703 -23.91 -10.37 -31.61
CA GLY A 703 -23.59 -11.19 -32.77
C GLY A 703 -22.08 -11.36 -32.97
N VAL A 704 -21.72 -12.56 -33.42
CA VAL A 704 -20.34 -13.07 -33.58
C VAL A 704 -19.35 -12.09 -34.27
N PRO A 705 -19.70 -11.32 -35.32
CA PRO A 705 -18.71 -10.48 -36.02
C PRO A 705 -18.08 -9.38 -35.16
N ARG A 706 -18.82 -8.80 -34.20
CA ARG A 706 -18.32 -7.67 -33.40
C ARG A 706 -17.51 -8.12 -32.17
N SER A 707 -17.80 -9.32 -31.68
CA SER A 707 -16.94 -10.01 -30.71
C SER A 707 -15.63 -10.49 -31.34
N ILE A 708 -15.61 -10.84 -32.63
CA ILE A 708 -14.37 -11.10 -33.39
C ILE A 708 -13.53 -9.83 -33.52
N GLU A 709 -14.11 -8.66 -33.82
CA GLU A 709 -13.36 -7.39 -33.85
C GLU A 709 -12.71 -7.08 -32.49
N LEU A 710 -13.39 -7.44 -31.40
CA LEU A 710 -12.87 -7.29 -30.03
C LEU A 710 -11.75 -8.31 -29.73
N ALA A 711 -11.93 -9.58 -30.12
CA ALA A 711 -10.91 -10.62 -29.96
C ALA A 711 -9.64 -10.35 -30.79
N VAL A 712 -9.78 -9.80 -32.00
CA VAL A 712 -8.65 -9.38 -32.85
C VAL A 712 -7.92 -8.16 -32.26
N LYS A 713 -8.64 -7.23 -31.62
CA LYS A 713 -8.05 -6.14 -30.83
C LYS A 713 -7.37 -6.61 -29.53
N LEU A 714 -7.67 -7.82 -29.08
CA LEU A 714 -7.08 -8.51 -27.93
C LEU A 714 -6.06 -9.59 -28.39
N GLY A 715 -5.49 -9.45 -29.58
CA GLY A 715 -4.67 -10.46 -30.27
C GLY A 715 -3.33 -10.87 -29.62
N ASP A 716 -3.06 -10.46 -28.37
CA ASP A 716 -1.86 -10.82 -27.59
C ASP A 716 -2.15 -11.92 -26.53
N PHE A 717 -3.34 -12.53 -26.52
CA PHE A 717 -3.84 -13.36 -25.39
C PHE A 717 -4.19 -14.83 -25.70
N LEU A 718 -3.63 -15.44 -26.76
CA LEU A 718 -3.79 -16.88 -27.04
C LEU A 718 -2.43 -17.59 -27.13
N ASP A 719 -2.20 -18.47 -26.18
CA ASP A 719 -0.95 -19.19 -25.91
C ASP A 719 -0.87 -20.52 -26.72
N GLU A 720 0.32 -21.05 -27.02
CA GLU A 720 0.46 -22.34 -27.76
C GLU A 720 -0.20 -23.53 -27.02
N GLU A 721 -0.29 -23.47 -25.69
CA GLU A 721 -1.00 -24.47 -24.88
C GLU A 721 -2.50 -24.55 -25.19
N ASP A 722 -3.15 -23.42 -25.52
CA ASP A 722 -4.56 -23.41 -25.90
C ASP A 722 -4.79 -24.09 -27.27
N LEU A 723 -3.83 -23.97 -28.20
CA LEU A 723 -3.83 -24.67 -29.49
C LEU A 723 -3.54 -26.18 -29.36
N GLY A 724 -2.90 -26.60 -28.27
CA GLY A 724 -2.57 -28.00 -27.98
C GLY A 724 -3.71 -28.83 -27.39
N LYS A 725 -4.82 -28.22 -26.97
CA LYS A 725 -5.88 -28.88 -26.18
C LYS A 725 -6.58 -29.99 -26.96
N PRO A 726 -7.00 -31.10 -26.30
CA PRO A 726 -7.54 -32.28 -26.99
C PRO A 726 -8.70 -31.98 -27.92
N PHE A 727 -9.65 -31.12 -27.52
CA PHE A 727 -10.76 -30.76 -28.40
C PHE A 727 -10.30 -29.97 -29.64
N VAL A 728 -9.30 -29.09 -29.51
CA VAL A 728 -8.76 -28.32 -30.65
C VAL A 728 -8.05 -29.25 -31.63
N ARG A 729 -7.23 -30.18 -31.12
CA ARG A 729 -6.59 -31.20 -31.97
C ARG A 729 -7.59 -32.15 -32.60
N GLN A 730 -8.58 -32.63 -31.84
CA GLN A 730 -9.63 -33.49 -32.34
C GLN A 730 -10.45 -32.80 -33.43
N THR A 731 -10.84 -31.53 -33.25
CA THR A 731 -11.52 -30.75 -34.30
C THR A 731 -10.63 -30.56 -35.52
N LEU A 732 -9.32 -30.30 -35.36
CA LEU A 732 -8.40 -30.21 -36.49
C LEU A 732 -8.25 -31.56 -37.23
N GLU A 733 -8.10 -32.67 -36.50
CA GLU A 733 -7.93 -34.02 -37.06
C GLU A 733 -9.21 -34.54 -37.75
N GLU A 734 -10.41 -34.24 -37.20
CA GLU A 734 -11.71 -34.55 -37.80
C GLU A 734 -11.94 -33.75 -39.09
N GLU A 735 -11.37 -32.54 -39.19
CA GLU A 735 -11.36 -31.66 -40.38
C GLU A 735 -10.16 -31.91 -41.32
N GLY A 736 -9.28 -32.88 -41.02
CA GLY A 736 -8.12 -33.26 -41.85
C GLY A 736 -6.93 -32.30 -41.83
N ALA A 737 -6.85 -31.40 -40.84
CA ALA A 737 -5.78 -30.42 -40.65
C ALA A 737 -4.95 -30.69 -39.37
N SER A 738 -3.82 -30.01 -39.22
CA SER A 738 -2.97 -30.09 -38.04
C SER A 738 -2.62 -28.71 -37.46
N VAL A 739 -2.14 -28.67 -36.21
CA VAL A 739 -1.67 -27.44 -35.56
C VAL A 739 -0.51 -26.77 -36.35
N ALA A 740 0.25 -27.55 -37.13
CA ALA A 740 1.33 -27.03 -37.97
C ALA A 740 0.82 -26.22 -39.18
N ASP A 741 -0.39 -26.51 -39.67
CA ASP A 741 -0.97 -25.85 -40.85
C ASP A 741 -1.48 -24.42 -40.57
N LEU A 742 -1.58 -24.05 -39.29
CA LEU A 742 -1.93 -22.69 -38.86
C LEU A 742 -0.81 -21.68 -39.15
N GLY A 743 0.45 -22.14 -39.18
CA GLY A 743 1.65 -21.34 -39.48
C GLY A 743 2.00 -20.27 -38.44
N GLN A 744 3.19 -19.66 -38.58
CA GLN A 744 3.66 -18.61 -37.65
C GLN A 744 2.83 -17.31 -37.63
N ASN A 745 1.84 -17.18 -38.52
CA ASN A 745 0.88 -16.08 -38.57
C ASN A 745 -0.54 -16.65 -38.60
N GLY A 746 -1.02 -17.23 -37.50
CA GLY A 746 -2.29 -17.98 -37.39
C GLY A 746 -3.53 -17.28 -37.97
N LEU A 747 -3.52 -15.95 -38.05
CA LEU A 747 -4.48 -15.12 -38.79
C LEU A 747 -4.69 -15.52 -40.27
N ALA A 748 -3.70 -16.12 -40.93
CA ALA A 748 -3.80 -16.57 -42.32
C ALA A 748 -4.43 -17.98 -42.41
N GLY A 749 -4.01 -18.92 -41.56
CA GLY A 749 -4.60 -20.26 -41.49
C GLY A 749 -6.07 -20.24 -41.11
N LEU A 750 -6.43 -19.44 -40.09
CA LEU A 750 -7.83 -19.22 -39.67
C LEU A 750 -8.72 -18.71 -40.82
N ARG A 751 -8.20 -17.89 -41.74
CA ARG A 751 -8.96 -17.39 -42.89
C ARG A 751 -9.29 -18.45 -43.94
N THR A 752 -8.51 -19.52 -44.02
CA THR A 752 -8.74 -20.62 -44.96
C THR A 752 -9.75 -21.60 -44.38
N VAL A 753 -9.52 -22.08 -43.16
CA VAL A 753 -10.40 -23.04 -42.45
C VAL A 753 -11.83 -22.48 -42.31
N TYR A 754 -12.00 -21.23 -41.89
CA TYR A 754 -13.33 -20.63 -41.73
C TYR A 754 -14.04 -20.27 -43.04
N LYS A 755 -13.38 -20.37 -44.19
CA LYS A 755 -14.04 -20.15 -45.49
C LYS A 755 -14.84 -21.37 -45.95
N GLU A 756 -14.49 -22.55 -45.44
CA GLU A 756 -15.09 -23.83 -45.81
C GLU A 756 -16.17 -24.27 -44.80
N ASN A 757 -16.05 -23.87 -43.53
CA ASN A 757 -16.94 -24.31 -42.45
C ASN A 757 -18.18 -23.39 -42.18
N LEU A 758 -18.47 -22.43 -43.06
CA LEU A 758 -19.66 -21.58 -42.92
C LEU A 758 -20.98 -22.34 -43.13
N ASP A 759 -20.99 -23.35 -44.01
CA ASP A 759 -22.21 -24.05 -44.40
C ASP A 759 -22.78 -24.96 -43.30
N ASP A 760 -21.96 -25.56 -42.44
CA ASP A 760 -22.44 -26.38 -41.32
C ASP A 760 -22.95 -25.54 -40.13
N ILE A 761 -22.38 -24.35 -39.92
CA ILE A 761 -22.94 -23.35 -38.99
C ILE A 761 -24.34 -22.93 -39.50
N PHE A 762 -24.50 -22.70 -40.81
CA PHE A 762 -25.80 -22.39 -41.40
C PHE A 762 -26.78 -23.57 -41.38
N ALA A 763 -26.30 -24.82 -41.50
CA ALA A 763 -27.12 -26.02 -41.35
C ALA A 763 -27.70 -26.15 -39.93
N ASN A 764 -26.92 -25.81 -38.90
CA ASN A 764 -27.38 -25.86 -37.51
C ASN A 764 -28.38 -24.73 -37.17
N PHE A 765 -28.28 -23.53 -37.77
CA PHE A 765 -29.31 -22.50 -37.63
C PHE A 765 -30.65 -22.92 -38.26
N SER A 766 -30.65 -23.62 -39.41
CA SER A 766 -31.90 -24.19 -39.97
C SER A 766 -32.51 -25.26 -39.07
N LYS A 767 -31.71 -26.15 -38.44
CA LYS A 767 -32.22 -27.16 -37.48
C LYS A 767 -32.93 -26.55 -36.26
N LEU A 768 -32.58 -25.34 -35.87
CA LEU A 768 -33.20 -24.59 -34.76
C LEU A 768 -34.41 -23.74 -35.21
N GLY A 769 -34.79 -23.77 -36.49
CA GLY A 769 -35.86 -22.93 -37.04
C GLY A 769 -35.51 -21.44 -37.13
N LEU A 770 -34.21 -21.10 -37.09
CA LEU A 770 -33.68 -19.74 -37.08
C LEU A 770 -33.24 -19.28 -38.48
N GLU A 771 -34.01 -19.63 -39.51
CA GLU A 771 -33.65 -19.40 -40.92
C GLU A 771 -33.51 -17.90 -41.26
N ASP A 772 -34.28 -17.04 -40.59
CA ASP A 772 -34.16 -15.57 -40.71
C ASP A 772 -32.78 -15.04 -40.22
N ILE A 773 -32.10 -15.75 -39.32
CA ILE A 773 -30.74 -15.39 -38.86
C ILE A 773 -29.69 -15.74 -39.92
N ARG A 774 -29.89 -16.81 -40.70
CA ARG A 774 -29.03 -17.14 -41.85
C ARG A 774 -28.99 -15.98 -42.85
N PHE A 775 -30.14 -15.42 -43.18
CA PHE A 775 -30.26 -14.23 -44.03
C PHE A 775 -29.48 -13.03 -43.44
N MET A 776 -29.67 -12.71 -42.16
CA MET A 776 -28.93 -11.62 -41.52
C MET A 776 -27.42 -11.83 -41.48
N SER A 777 -26.97 -13.04 -41.13
CA SER A 777 -25.55 -13.36 -40.99
C SER A 777 -24.80 -13.28 -42.33
N GLN A 778 -25.40 -13.74 -43.44
CA GLN A 778 -24.84 -13.57 -44.78
C GLN A 778 -24.61 -12.09 -45.09
N TYR A 779 -25.60 -11.24 -44.82
CA TYR A 779 -25.52 -9.81 -45.12
C TYR A 779 -24.62 -9.00 -44.18
N ILE A 780 -24.58 -9.30 -42.88
CA ILE A 780 -23.67 -8.66 -41.92
C ILE A 780 -22.21 -9.04 -42.23
N THR A 781 -21.96 -10.31 -42.60
CA THR A 781 -20.62 -10.77 -43.02
C THR A 781 -20.14 -9.98 -44.23
N TYR A 782 -20.95 -9.87 -45.28
CA TYR A 782 -20.61 -9.07 -46.47
C TYR A 782 -20.38 -7.58 -46.18
N GLY A 783 -21.17 -6.97 -45.30
CA GLY A 783 -21.03 -5.55 -44.95
C GLY A 783 -19.79 -5.21 -44.13
N THR A 784 -19.33 -6.13 -43.27
CA THR A 784 -18.22 -5.86 -42.33
C THR A 784 -16.83 -6.02 -42.96
N PHE A 785 -16.70 -6.84 -44.01
CA PHE A 785 -15.42 -7.08 -44.69
C PHE A 785 -15.05 -6.04 -45.77
N LEU A 786 -15.92 -5.07 -46.07
CA LEU A 786 -15.75 -4.16 -47.21
C LEU A 786 -15.69 -2.66 -46.86
N THR A 787 -15.64 -2.27 -45.58
CA THR A 787 -15.34 -0.90 -45.16
C THR A 787 -13.83 -0.62 -45.11
N PRO A 788 -13.25 0.21 -46.00
CA PRO A 788 -11.81 0.44 -46.03
C PRO A 788 -11.41 1.49 -44.99
N SER A 789 -10.40 1.18 -44.18
CA SER A 789 -9.78 2.13 -43.25
C SER A 789 -8.82 3.09 -43.97
N GLY A 790 -9.36 4.14 -44.58
CA GLY A 790 -8.61 5.35 -44.95
C GLY A 790 -7.88 5.34 -46.31
N SER A 791 -8.06 6.44 -47.04
CA SER A 791 -7.16 6.98 -48.07
C SER A 791 -6.72 6.08 -49.24
N ASP A 792 -7.62 5.32 -49.87
CA ASP A 792 -7.40 4.91 -51.26
C ASP A 792 -8.66 5.12 -52.12
N ARG A 793 -8.55 5.95 -53.17
CA ARG A 793 -9.65 6.27 -54.09
C ARG A 793 -9.54 5.39 -55.35
N GLY A 794 -9.67 4.09 -55.16
CA GLY A 794 -9.57 3.07 -56.20
C GLY A 794 -10.88 2.37 -56.53
N GLY A 795 -11.73 3.00 -57.36
CA GLY A 795 -12.64 2.34 -58.33
C GLY A 795 -13.74 1.36 -57.88
N HIS A 796 -13.77 0.86 -56.64
CA HIS A 796 -14.79 -0.11 -56.20
C HIS A 796 -16.05 0.56 -55.66
N LEU A 797 -17.21 0.14 -56.20
CA LEU A 797 -18.54 0.52 -55.71
C LEU A 797 -18.76 0.00 -54.29
N ASP A 798 -19.14 0.90 -53.38
CA ASP A 798 -19.58 0.54 -52.03
C ASP A 798 -20.84 -0.34 -52.08
N PRO A 799 -20.83 -1.59 -51.59
CA PRO A 799 -22.01 -2.46 -51.58
C PRO A 799 -23.14 -1.88 -50.71
N LEU A 800 -22.83 -1.10 -49.68
CA LEU A 800 -23.82 -0.44 -48.82
C LEU A 800 -24.59 0.66 -49.56
N ALA A 801 -24.06 1.15 -50.68
CA ALA A 801 -24.76 2.08 -51.57
C ALA A 801 -25.69 1.38 -52.59
N SER A 802 -25.59 0.06 -52.75
CA SER A 802 -26.35 -0.70 -53.77
C SER A 802 -27.66 -1.33 -53.25
N ASP A 803 -27.78 -1.60 -51.95
CA ASP A 803 -29.05 -2.01 -51.33
C ASP A 803 -29.33 -1.22 -50.04
N PRO A 804 -30.30 -0.28 -50.04
CA PRO A 804 -30.72 0.46 -48.84
C PRO A 804 -31.21 -0.42 -47.67
N ARG A 805 -31.62 -1.66 -47.94
CA ARG A 805 -32.05 -2.61 -46.90
C ARG A 805 -30.90 -3.07 -46.02
N LEU A 806 -29.68 -3.21 -46.57
CA LEU A 806 -28.48 -3.64 -45.85
C LEU A 806 -28.12 -2.73 -44.69
N LEU A 807 -28.07 -1.42 -44.97
CA LEU A 807 -27.79 -0.39 -43.97
C LEU A 807 -28.81 -0.43 -42.82
N SER A 808 -30.03 -0.87 -43.11
CA SER A 808 -31.10 -1.01 -42.11
C SER A 808 -30.89 -2.22 -41.20
N ILE A 809 -30.37 -3.35 -41.67
CA ILE A 809 -30.07 -4.53 -40.82
C ILE A 809 -29.04 -4.15 -39.74
N VAL A 810 -27.92 -3.56 -40.15
CA VAL A 810 -26.85 -3.10 -39.24
C VAL A 810 -27.35 -2.03 -38.27
N THR A 811 -28.32 -1.22 -38.70
CA THR A 811 -28.97 -0.22 -37.83
C THR A 811 -29.88 -0.89 -36.81
N LEU A 812 -30.75 -1.83 -37.24
CA LEU A 812 -31.74 -2.51 -36.39
C LEU A 812 -31.09 -3.48 -35.39
N SER A 813 -29.97 -4.12 -35.74
CA SER A 813 -29.21 -4.95 -34.79
C SER A 813 -28.53 -4.15 -33.67
N THR A 814 -28.47 -2.81 -33.78
CA THR A 814 -27.97 -1.91 -32.71
C THR A 814 -29.07 -1.29 -31.84
N LEU A 815 -30.29 -1.83 -31.87
CA LEU A 815 -31.44 -1.29 -31.11
C LEU A 815 -31.46 -1.62 -29.61
N VAL A 816 -30.45 -2.29 -29.07
CA VAL A 816 -30.41 -2.76 -27.67
C VAL A 816 -29.03 -2.47 -27.06
N PRO A 817 -28.89 -2.04 -25.77
CA PRO A 817 -29.90 -1.62 -24.79
C PRO A 817 -29.74 -0.14 -24.37
N GLN A 818 -29.28 0.77 -25.26
CA GLN A 818 -28.93 2.17 -24.90
C GLN A 818 -29.60 3.25 -25.76
N ARG A 819 -30.83 3.03 -26.24
CA ARG A 819 -31.57 4.03 -27.04
C ARG A 819 -32.96 4.33 -26.47
N THR A 820 -33.35 5.58 -26.64
CA THR A 820 -34.69 6.07 -26.26
C THR A 820 -35.76 5.57 -27.22
N GLU A 821 -37.01 5.46 -26.73
CA GLU A 821 -38.21 5.14 -27.54
C GLU A 821 -38.28 5.93 -28.87
N ARG A 822 -37.95 7.24 -28.80
CA ARG A 822 -37.94 8.14 -29.95
C ARG A 822 -36.91 7.75 -31.03
N GLU A 823 -35.74 7.26 -30.62
CA GLU A 823 -34.71 6.77 -31.55
C GLU A 823 -35.10 5.41 -32.14
N ILE A 824 -35.67 4.51 -31.34
CA ILE A 824 -36.18 3.22 -31.81
C ILE A 824 -37.23 3.43 -32.90
N LEU A 825 -38.23 4.29 -32.65
CA LEU A 825 -39.23 4.69 -33.65
C LEU A 825 -38.62 5.35 -34.90
N TRP A 826 -37.55 6.14 -34.75
CA TRP A 826 -36.84 6.73 -35.90
C TRP A 826 -36.16 5.66 -36.77
N HIS A 827 -35.51 4.67 -36.16
CA HIS A 827 -34.88 3.55 -36.87
C HIS A 827 -35.91 2.64 -37.54
N LEU A 828 -37.03 2.31 -36.88
CA LEU A 828 -38.13 1.53 -37.47
C LEU A 828 -38.74 2.26 -38.68
N ARG A 829 -39.00 3.57 -38.57
CA ARG A 829 -39.42 4.41 -39.71
C ARG A 829 -38.37 4.42 -40.83
N GLY A 830 -37.08 4.46 -40.48
CA GLY A 830 -35.97 4.39 -41.42
C GLY A 830 -35.94 3.08 -42.21
N ALA A 831 -36.15 1.94 -41.55
CA ALA A 831 -36.21 0.63 -42.21
C ALA A 831 -37.38 0.54 -43.21
N ILE A 832 -38.57 0.98 -42.81
CA ILE A 832 -39.76 1.01 -43.69
C ILE A 832 -39.51 1.92 -44.91
N ARG A 833 -38.94 3.12 -44.72
CA ARG A 833 -38.56 4.02 -45.83
C ARG A 833 -37.53 3.41 -46.78
N ARG A 834 -36.62 2.57 -46.27
CA ARG A 834 -35.64 1.80 -47.07
C ARG A 834 -36.22 0.49 -47.61
N GLY A 835 -37.54 0.38 -47.67
CA GLY A 835 -38.27 -0.65 -48.40
C GLY A 835 -38.59 -1.92 -47.62
N TRP A 836 -38.37 -1.98 -46.30
CA TRP A 836 -38.80 -3.12 -45.48
C TRP A 836 -40.32 -3.11 -45.28
N THR A 837 -40.96 -4.27 -45.45
CA THR A 837 -42.37 -4.45 -45.06
C THR A 837 -42.51 -4.54 -43.54
N ARG A 838 -43.66 -4.14 -43.00
CA ARG A 838 -43.90 -4.20 -41.54
C ARG A 838 -43.67 -5.61 -40.97
N ALA A 839 -44.16 -6.63 -41.68
CA ALA A 839 -44.04 -8.04 -41.29
C ALA A 839 -42.61 -8.62 -41.38
N GLU A 840 -41.67 -7.99 -42.10
CA GLU A 840 -40.25 -8.34 -42.06
C GLU A 840 -39.58 -7.74 -40.81
N VAL A 841 -39.90 -6.48 -40.47
CA VAL A 841 -39.33 -5.82 -39.29
C VAL A 841 -39.88 -6.40 -37.97
N GLU A 842 -41.17 -6.77 -37.93
CA GLU A 842 -41.77 -7.45 -36.78
C GLU A 842 -41.19 -8.85 -36.53
N ARG A 843 -40.92 -9.61 -37.61
CA ARG A 843 -40.21 -10.89 -37.51
C ARG A 843 -38.79 -10.71 -36.98
N LEU A 844 -38.08 -9.68 -37.44
CA LEU A 844 -36.76 -9.35 -36.95
C LEU A 844 -36.77 -8.99 -35.45
N GLN A 845 -37.70 -8.15 -34.99
CA GLN A 845 -37.85 -7.84 -33.57
C GLN A 845 -38.16 -9.11 -32.75
N SER A 846 -39.09 -9.96 -33.20
CA SER A 846 -39.45 -11.21 -32.50
C SER A 846 -38.29 -12.21 -32.44
N SER A 847 -37.44 -12.28 -33.47
CA SER A 847 -36.25 -13.14 -33.45
C SER A 847 -35.18 -12.65 -32.47
N ILE A 848 -35.02 -11.32 -32.30
CA ILE A 848 -34.14 -10.74 -31.28
C ILE A 848 -34.68 -11.02 -29.86
N GLU A 849 -35.99 -10.83 -29.62
CA GLU A 849 -36.65 -11.14 -28.35
C GLU A 849 -36.45 -12.62 -27.95
N LYS A 850 -36.63 -13.56 -28.91
CA LYS A 850 -36.44 -15.00 -28.68
C LYS A 850 -35.01 -15.38 -28.31
N VAL A 851 -34.02 -14.78 -28.97
CA VAL A 851 -32.60 -15.00 -28.65
C VAL A 851 -32.28 -14.46 -27.25
N ALA A 852 -32.74 -13.26 -26.90
CA ALA A 852 -32.52 -12.69 -25.57
C ALA A 852 -33.16 -13.53 -24.44
N ALA A 853 -34.38 -14.02 -24.64
CA ALA A 853 -35.05 -14.92 -23.69
C ALA A 853 -34.29 -16.25 -23.52
N ALA A 854 -33.84 -16.86 -24.62
CA ALA A 854 -33.03 -18.09 -24.56
C ALA A 854 -31.67 -17.91 -23.85
N CYS A 855 -31.20 -16.67 -23.72
CA CYS A 855 -29.97 -16.32 -23.02
C CYS A 855 -30.18 -15.80 -21.58
N GLY A 856 -31.40 -15.91 -21.05
CA GLY A 856 -31.73 -15.50 -19.67
C GLY A 856 -31.81 -13.98 -19.45
N VAL A 857 -31.96 -13.18 -20.52
CA VAL A 857 -32.05 -11.72 -20.46
C VAL A 857 -33.43 -11.24 -20.92
N GLU A 858 -34.46 -11.73 -20.24
CA GLU A 858 -35.89 -11.60 -20.62
C GLU A 858 -36.45 -10.17 -20.67
N ASP A 859 -35.73 -9.18 -20.14
CA ASP A 859 -36.15 -7.78 -20.17
C ASP A 859 -35.72 -7.03 -21.45
N ILE A 860 -34.89 -7.63 -22.30
CA ILE A 860 -34.58 -7.09 -23.63
C ILE A 860 -35.83 -7.24 -24.52
N GLY A 861 -36.55 -6.11 -24.69
CA GLY A 861 -37.72 -6.01 -25.56
C GLY A 861 -39.02 -5.63 -24.83
N LYS A 862 -39.11 -5.82 -23.50
CA LYS A 862 -40.30 -5.41 -22.73
C LYS A 862 -40.49 -3.89 -22.82
N GLY A 863 -41.58 -3.48 -23.47
CA GLY A 863 -41.91 -2.06 -23.68
C GLY A 863 -41.16 -1.38 -24.84
N MET A 864 -40.43 -2.11 -25.69
CA MET A 864 -39.93 -1.51 -26.94
C MET A 864 -41.09 -1.19 -27.88
N PRO A 865 -41.09 0.00 -28.54
CA PRO A 865 -42.05 0.31 -29.58
C PRO A 865 -42.01 -0.72 -30.70
N ARG A 866 -43.19 -1.22 -31.08
CA ARG A 866 -43.38 -2.15 -32.18
C ARG A 866 -43.61 -1.39 -33.47
N VAL A 867 -43.40 -2.08 -34.59
CA VAL A 867 -43.66 -1.54 -35.93
C VAL A 867 -45.15 -1.19 -36.14
N SER A 868 -46.06 -1.83 -35.40
CA SER A 868 -47.47 -1.43 -35.28
C SER A 868 -47.64 0.02 -34.85
N ASP A 869 -46.76 0.50 -33.97
CA ASP A 869 -46.86 1.78 -33.26
C ASP A 869 -46.30 2.94 -34.11
N VAL A 870 -45.75 2.62 -35.29
CA VAL A 870 -45.41 3.58 -36.33
C VAL A 870 -46.69 3.97 -37.07
N GLU A 871 -47.25 5.14 -36.74
CA GLU A 871 -48.37 5.73 -37.48
C GLU A 871 -48.08 5.80 -39.00
N PRO A 872 -49.04 5.45 -39.87
CA PRO A 872 -48.92 5.70 -41.30
C PRO A 872 -49.08 7.20 -41.57
N GLN A 873 -47.97 7.90 -41.84
CA GLN A 873 -48.04 9.29 -42.29
C GLN A 873 -48.60 9.38 -43.72
N PRO A 874 -49.37 10.44 -44.06
CA PRO A 874 -49.72 10.75 -45.44
C PRO A 874 -48.48 10.92 -46.33
N GLU A 875 -48.61 10.70 -47.63
CA GLU A 875 -47.51 10.74 -48.60
C GLU A 875 -46.74 12.08 -48.63
N GLU A 876 -45.66 12.22 -47.86
CA GLU A 876 -44.65 13.24 -48.11
C GLU A 876 -43.78 12.84 -49.31
N LYS A 877 -44.24 13.22 -50.51
CA LYS A 877 -43.39 13.32 -51.69
C LYS A 877 -42.30 14.39 -51.44
N ASN A 878 -41.07 14.04 -51.81
CA ASN A 878 -39.85 14.88 -51.86
C ASN A 878 -39.21 15.28 -50.51
N ARG A 879 -38.21 14.50 -50.09
CA ARG A 879 -36.82 15.01 -50.06
C ARG A 879 -35.78 13.89 -50.04
#